data_AF-A0A1I5V3Z4-F1
#
_entry.id   AF-A0A1I5V3Z4-F1
#
_cell.length_a   1.000
_cell.length_b   1.000
_cell.length_c   1.000
_cell.angle_alpha   90.00
_cell.angle_beta   90.00
_cell.angle_gamma   90.00
#
_symmetry.space_group_name_H-M   'P 1'
#
loop_
_entity.id
_entity.type
_entity.pdbx_description
1 polymer ?
#
loop_
_entity_poly.entity_id
_entity_poly.type
_entity_poly.pdbx_seq_one_letter_code
_entity_poly.pdbx_strand_id
1 'polypeptide(L)'
;MNKVLQILLLILVCNSIWGQSKPNNYVRETIHKESTVTVGDYSNPYKVQHKVTYLDGLGRPIQTVMVQQGSKGEDIVIGMEYDNIGRMSKETVPFAVDAGQGNFVTSPTLTAGAQYNDSRGFSETNYESSPLNRVIRQAGAGQDWVSGTGDQTVRVRYLLNDGSEVLRFEAGIISDTSITDLTNSITPNGTYGAGQLSIVERVDENGTGFSGGNRVREYKDKSGRVVLKRVFTGKDSQGFLDTYYVYDDLGQLRAVIPPKLSGMFIPGGTSLSAVDKSNFNNLGYLYLYDNRGRLSKKKLPGSQVVKMVYNDQDLLSSRTDGRGIVIAYEYDGLNRLRKKKQGNTVLEQFFYDDYGSVSNAFNADYKLDAIDQANVKGMLTGKTAAILKSDGSISGEISTGIYYDVRGRVVQTVENGYGAGGTTRLTTSHKLSYTGQVLEEKVNIAPSTKPFTIYKKYTYDHADRLTSICHQILENKNGKDVEEVPHLLDSLNYNRLGQLLDRSLGRLPAKTLKKEGKIRFTEAQFYSYNIRGWWKESSANTKLPLGSYGLNATTGLNFRHNLDYTGQYNGNINSVTWLNDGGMDYSYDGVNRLTSAKGKGSTKFSEEGIEYDRNGNIKSLQRKNANGVLIDNLSYQYEGGGQEGNSNRLLSVSDNSGNDGYPTSGFSGNFSYDGNGNMTNYPARKITEIKYNLLNLQQSVTLDGLTQGYDYAADGTKLAFRQAKNGKKVYYVGPVEINDGDGGIRRIGTEEGHVMPRDGWYEGSSESKYVYYYTVKDHLGNVRLVIDDDDNANVWQKIDYHGFGMDANTGFPSGILKGPGSNDRLYNGKESDSETSWLDYGARQYDNTLGRWFVVDRFAEKYSSLSAYQYAANNPVSNIDINGDSIQVSGNGVSYNYGFTQKGGYGFYDNQGNIYSGDDKFINKYQVL
;
A
#
# COMPACT_ATOMS: atom_id res chain seq x y z
N MET A 1 10.89 70.06 44.71
CA MET A 1 10.23 69.90 43.39
C MET A 1 10.79 68.74 42.53
N ASN A 2 11.48 67.74 43.12
CA ASN A 2 12.07 66.61 42.38
C ASN A 2 11.57 65.21 42.81
N LYS A 3 10.57 65.11 43.68
CA LYS A 3 9.98 63.82 44.11
C LYS A 3 8.61 63.50 43.49
N VAL A 4 7.98 64.45 42.79
CA VAL A 4 6.70 64.24 42.09
C VAL A 4 6.91 63.87 40.61
N LEU A 5 8.08 64.20 40.03
CA LEU A 5 8.40 63.88 38.63
C LEU A 5 8.92 62.44 38.42
N GLN A 6 9.42 61.77 39.46
CA GLN A 6 9.90 60.37 39.35
C GLN A 6 8.80 59.32 39.54
N ILE A 7 7.67 59.67 40.14
CA ILE A 7 6.51 58.75 40.28
C ILE A 7 5.66 58.73 38.99
N LEU A 8 5.66 59.82 38.20
CA LEU A 8 5.02 59.84 36.89
C LEU A 8 5.84 59.15 35.78
N LEU A 9 7.16 58.97 35.95
CA LEU A 9 7.98 58.23 34.98
C LEU A 9 8.00 56.71 35.21
N LEU A 10 7.64 56.23 36.41
CA LEU A 10 7.53 54.78 36.68
C LEU A 10 6.19 54.17 36.25
N ILE A 11 5.19 54.99 35.92
CA ILE A 11 3.88 54.53 35.40
C ILE A 11 3.89 54.42 33.86
N LEU A 12 4.96 54.85 33.19
CA LEU A 12 5.07 54.85 31.73
C LEU A 12 5.88 53.68 31.12
N VAL A 13 6.29 52.68 31.91
CA VAL A 13 7.03 51.49 31.42
C VAL A 13 6.22 50.18 31.52
N CYS A 14 4.96 50.22 31.96
CA CYS A 14 4.05 49.06 31.92
C CYS A 14 2.97 49.18 30.84
N ASN A 15 3.36 49.58 29.63
CA ASN A 15 2.55 49.35 28.42
C ASN A 15 3.34 48.50 27.42
N SER A 16 3.78 47.31 27.83
CA SER A 16 3.65 46.17 26.92
C SER A 16 2.19 45.75 27.06
N ILE A 17 1.32 46.39 26.28
CA ILE A 17 -0.01 45.85 26.02
C ILE A 17 0.24 44.50 25.38
N TRP A 18 0.16 43.44 26.17
CA TRP A 18 -0.18 42.13 25.63
C TRP A 18 -1.52 42.38 24.94
N GLY A 19 -1.49 42.42 23.60
CA GLY A 19 -2.71 42.56 22.81
C GLY A 19 -3.71 41.55 23.38
N GLN A 20 -4.80 42.09 23.92
CA GLN A 20 -5.93 41.32 24.41
C GLN A 20 -6.24 40.30 23.30
N SER A 21 -6.12 39.01 23.60
CA SER A 21 -6.45 37.96 22.63
C SER A 21 -7.85 38.29 22.11
N LYS A 22 -8.01 38.36 20.78
CA LYS A 22 -9.33 38.41 20.14
C LYS A 22 -10.28 37.43 20.85
N PRO A 23 -11.59 37.68 20.95
CA PRO A 23 -12.53 37.01 21.89
C PRO A 23 -12.79 35.52 21.62
N ASN A 24 -11.96 34.85 20.82
CA ASN A 24 -12.17 33.47 20.41
C ASN A 24 -11.54 32.54 21.43
N ASN A 25 -12.35 31.61 21.96
CA ASN A 25 -11.86 30.52 22.78
C ASN A 25 -10.93 29.64 21.93
N TYR A 26 -9.84 29.14 22.52
CA TYR A 26 -8.94 28.22 21.82
C TYR A 26 -8.30 27.22 22.77
N VAL A 27 -7.89 26.09 22.21
CA VAL A 27 -7.01 25.12 22.84
C VAL A 27 -5.66 25.20 22.12
N ARG A 28 -4.57 25.32 22.86
CA ARG A 28 -3.21 25.26 22.31
C ARG A 28 -2.54 23.98 22.76
N GLU A 29 -2.18 23.16 21.78
CA GLU A 29 -1.31 22.01 21.96
C GLU A 29 0.15 22.42 21.68
N THR A 30 1.06 21.92 22.51
CA THR A 30 2.50 22.20 22.39
C THR A 30 3.26 20.89 22.41
N ILE A 31 3.97 20.62 21.32
CA ILE A 31 4.79 19.42 21.14
C ILE A 31 6.25 19.85 21.27
N HIS A 32 6.92 19.38 22.32
CA HIS A 32 8.34 19.62 22.53
C HIS A 32 9.17 18.66 21.65
N LYS A 33 10.20 19.19 20.99
CA LYS A 33 11.13 18.44 20.14
C LYS A 33 12.48 18.17 20.81
N GLU A 34 12.64 18.61 22.05
CA GLU A 34 13.83 18.42 22.87
C GLU A 34 13.42 18.14 24.33
N SER A 35 14.32 17.53 25.12
CA SER A 35 14.05 17.20 26.52
C SER A 35 14.04 18.41 27.46
N THR A 36 14.58 19.54 27.03
CA THR A 36 14.59 20.78 27.81
C THR A 36 14.44 21.94 26.84
N VAL A 37 13.41 22.74 27.05
CA VAL A 37 13.12 23.93 26.23
C VAL A 37 13.06 25.13 27.18
N THR A 38 13.85 26.16 26.90
CA THR A 38 13.81 27.39 27.70
C THR A 38 12.62 28.25 27.30
N VAL A 39 12.13 29.12 28.19
CA VAL A 39 10.96 29.98 27.91
C VAL A 39 11.15 30.83 26.65
N GLY A 40 12.38 31.27 26.36
CA GLY A 40 12.71 32.05 25.16
C GLY A 40 12.69 31.25 23.86
N ASP A 41 12.66 29.91 23.92
CA ASP A 41 12.65 29.02 22.76
C ASP A 41 11.24 28.60 22.31
N TYR A 42 10.17 29.01 23.02
CA TYR A 42 8.79 28.63 22.68
C TYR A 42 8.30 29.22 21.34
N SER A 43 9.02 30.19 20.76
CA SER A 43 8.74 30.68 19.40
C SER A 43 9.66 30.05 18.34
N ASN A 44 10.51 29.08 18.72
CA ASN A 44 11.45 28.43 17.82
C ASN A 44 10.85 27.11 17.29
N PRO A 45 10.43 27.04 16.01
CA PRO A 45 9.76 25.87 15.45
C PRO A 45 10.68 24.64 15.37
N TYR A 46 12.00 24.81 15.47
CA TYR A 46 12.95 23.69 15.53
C TYR A 46 12.95 22.97 16.88
N LYS A 47 12.50 23.63 17.94
CA LYS A 47 12.46 23.09 19.31
C LYS A 47 11.05 22.77 19.79
N VAL A 48 10.05 23.47 19.26
CA VAL A 48 8.65 23.35 19.70
C VAL A 48 7.71 23.50 18.51
N GLN A 49 6.73 22.62 18.40
CA GLN A 49 5.60 22.78 17.48
C GLN A 49 4.35 23.17 18.25
N HIS A 50 3.57 24.09 17.68
CA HIS A 50 2.27 24.47 18.23
C HIS A 50 1.15 24.17 17.25
N LYS A 51 0.02 23.80 17.83
CA LYS A 51 -1.27 23.69 17.14
C LYS A 51 -2.30 24.46 17.96
N VAL A 52 -2.97 25.41 17.34
CA VAL A 52 -4.03 26.20 17.96
C VAL A 52 -5.35 25.80 17.33
N THR A 53 -6.28 25.29 18.12
CA THR A 53 -7.65 24.99 17.69
C THR A 53 -8.59 26.01 18.31
N TYR A 54 -9.11 26.91 17.48
CA TYR A 54 -10.11 27.89 17.85
C TYR A 54 -11.50 27.24 17.89
N LEU A 55 -12.28 27.62 18.89
CA LEU A 55 -13.61 27.10 19.18
C LEU A 55 -14.65 28.21 19.08
N ASP A 56 -15.87 27.86 18.69
CA ASP A 56 -17.02 28.75 18.84
C ASP A 56 -17.56 28.78 20.29
N GLY A 57 -18.64 29.52 20.51
CA GLY A 57 -19.31 29.63 21.81
C GLY A 57 -19.94 28.33 22.33
N LEU A 58 -20.03 27.28 21.50
CA LEU A 58 -20.52 25.95 21.86
C LEU A 58 -19.38 24.93 22.01
N GLY A 59 -18.12 25.37 21.91
CA GLY A 59 -16.94 24.52 22.05
C GLY A 59 -16.61 23.70 20.80
N ARG A 60 -17.20 24.00 19.64
CA ARG A 60 -16.92 23.29 18.38
C ARG A 60 -15.73 23.91 17.67
N PRO A 61 -14.80 23.13 17.08
CA PRO A 61 -13.66 23.65 16.33
C PRO A 61 -14.09 24.47 15.10
N ILE A 62 -13.68 25.74 15.00
CA ILE A 62 -13.95 26.62 13.85
C ILE A 62 -12.70 26.90 13.01
N GLN A 63 -11.51 26.71 13.58
CA GLN A 63 -10.26 26.86 12.87
C GLN A 63 -9.15 26.07 13.57
N THR A 64 -8.32 25.38 12.81
CA THR A 64 -7.06 24.80 13.28
C THR A 64 -5.91 25.53 12.61
N VAL A 65 -4.95 25.99 13.41
CA VAL A 65 -3.72 26.66 12.96
C VAL A 65 -2.51 25.85 13.41
N MET A 66 -1.81 25.28 12.44
CA MET A 66 -0.51 24.63 12.63
C MET A 66 0.58 25.70 12.52
N VAL A 67 1.07 26.16 13.66
CA VAL A 67 1.88 27.38 13.78
C VAL A 67 3.28 27.13 13.24
N GLN A 68 3.71 27.94 12.28
CA GLN A 68 5.03 27.87 11.64
C GLN A 68 5.40 26.46 11.14
N GLN A 69 4.42 25.73 10.61
CA GLN A 69 4.66 24.38 10.06
C GLN A 69 4.78 24.37 8.52
N GLY A 70 4.59 25.51 7.84
CA GLY A 70 4.89 25.68 6.42
C GLY A 70 6.39 25.59 6.13
N SER A 71 6.81 25.31 4.89
CA SER A 71 8.24 25.10 4.58
C SER A 71 9.14 26.30 4.83
N LYS A 72 8.56 27.51 4.90
CA LYS A 72 9.27 28.75 5.22
C LYS A 72 8.84 29.35 6.56
N GLY A 73 8.20 28.56 7.41
CA GLY A 73 7.68 29.00 8.72
C GLY A 73 6.33 29.69 8.64
N GLU A 74 5.54 29.45 7.58
CA GLU A 74 4.15 29.87 7.51
C GLU A 74 3.27 29.10 8.49
N ASP A 75 2.16 29.70 8.89
CA ASP A 75 1.09 28.98 9.57
C ASP A 75 0.23 28.24 8.54
N ILE A 76 -0.06 26.97 8.76
CA ILE A 76 -1.00 26.22 7.92
C ILE A 76 -2.37 26.21 8.61
N VAL A 77 -3.38 26.68 7.90
CA VAL A 77 -4.71 26.94 8.46
C VAL A 77 -5.77 26.09 7.78
N ILE A 78 -6.67 25.54 8.59
CA ILE A 78 -7.88 24.83 8.14
C ILE A 78 -9.07 25.48 8.85
N GLY A 79 -10.02 26.03 8.09
CA GLY A 79 -11.25 26.64 8.61
C GLY A 79 -12.44 25.68 8.52
N MET A 80 -13.33 25.72 9.51
CA MET A 80 -14.55 24.93 9.58
C MET A 80 -15.75 25.86 9.77
N GLU A 81 -16.79 25.67 8.96
CA GLU A 81 -18.07 26.39 9.09
C GLU A 81 -19.19 25.39 9.39
N TYR A 82 -20.15 25.82 10.21
CA TYR A 82 -21.29 25.01 10.64
C TYR A 82 -22.60 25.61 10.15
N ASP A 83 -23.59 24.75 9.93
CA ASP A 83 -24.96 25.18 9.66
C ASP A 83 -25.66 25.69 10.94
N ASN A 84 -26.88 26.21 10.77
CA ASN A 84 -27.66 26.82 11.85
C ASN A 84 -28.00 25.87 13.02
N ILE A 85 -27.91 24.55 12.82
CA ILE A 85 -28.15 23.55 13.87
C ILE A 85 -26.86 22.87 14.36
N GLY A 86 -25.71 23.29 13.83
CA GLY A 86 -24.41 22.93 14.36
C GLY A 86 -23.70 21.75 13.72
N ARG A 87 -24.07 21.39 12.50
CA ARG A 87 -23.38 20.36 11.71
C ARG A 87 -22.34 21.01 10.81
N MET A 88 -21.16 20.40 10.67
CA MET A 88 -20.08 20.96 9.85
C MET A 88 -20.50 20.97 8.38
N SER A 89 -20.72 22.16 7.82
CA SER A 89 -21.19 22.35 6.45
C SER A 89 -20.06 22.64 5.47
N LYS A 90 -18.94 23.22 5.92
CA LYS A 90 -17.77 23.45 5.07
C LYS A 90 -16.48 23.26 5.82
N GLU A 91 -15.46 22.82 5.09
CA GLU A 91 -14.08 22.74 5.57
C GLU A 91 -13.15 23.25 4.47
N THR A 92 -12.28 24.20 4.76
CA THR A 92 -11.34 24.75 3.76
C THR A 92 -10.27 23.73 3.41
N VAL A 93 -9.75 23.81 2.19
CA VAL A 93 -8.43 23.20 1.92
C VAL A 93 -7.37 23.87 2.80
N PRO A 94 -6.30 23.17 3.20
CA PRO A 94 -5.22 23.79 3.97
C PRO A 94 -4.60 24.96 3.20
N PHE A 95 -4.39 26.09 3.85
CA PHE A 95 -3.79 27.27 3.20
C PHE A 95 -2.71 27.88 4.10
N ALA A 96 -1.74 28.58 3.49
CA ALA A 96 -0.54 29.06 4.19
C ALA A 96 -0.63 30.56 4.47
N VAL A 97 -0.31 30.96 5.69
CA VAL A 97 -0.33 32.37 6.14
C VAL A 97 1.04 32.79 6.65
N ASP A 98 1.59 33.82 6.03
CA ASP A 98 2.87 34.40 6.43
C ASP A 98 2.77 35.09 7.79
N ALA A 99 3.74 34.82 8.67
CA ALA A 99 3.85 35.46 9.99
C ALA A 99 2.56 35.41 10.84
N GLY A 100 1.76 34.34 10.70
CA GLY A 100 0.48 34.20 11.39
C GLY A 100 0.60 34.10 12.92
N GLN A 101 1.69 33.51 13.43
CA GLN A 101 1.98 33.36 14.87
C GLN A 101 0.83 32.70 15.67
N GLY A 102 0.06 31.82 15.04
CA GLY A 102 -1.09 31.15 15.62
C GLY A 102 -2.35 32.02 15.70
N ASN A 103 -2.35 33.21 15.12
CA ASN A 103 -3.49 34.12 15.17
C ASN A 103 -4.68 33.63 14.33
N PHE A 104 -5.89 33.91 14.82
CA PHE A 104 -7.12 33.59 14.10
C PHE A 104 -7.22 34.36 12.76
N VAL A 105 -7.46 33.62 11.69
CA VAL A 105 -7.69 34.14 10.33
C VAL A 105 -9.18 34.37 10.09
N THR A 106 -9.56 35.59 9.75
CA THR A 106 -10.94 35.94 9.39
C THR A 106 -11.27 35.48 7.98
N SER A 107 -12.49 34.99 7.74
CA SER A 107 -12.96 34.53 6.43
C SER A 107 -12.02 33.49 5.77
N PRO A 108 -11.78 32.34 6.43
CA PRO A 108 -10.84 31.34 5.94
C PRO A 108 -11.23 30.78 4.57
N THR A 109 -12.51 30.66 4.25
CA THR A 109 -13.01 30.21 2.94
C THR A 109 -12.62 31.13 1.79
N LEU A 110 -12.71 32.46 1.98
CA LEU A 110 -12.24 33.44 0.99
C LEU A 110 -10.73 33.43 0.83
N THR A 111 -10.00 33.30 1.95
CA THR A 111 -8.53 33.29 1.96
C THR A 111 -7.98 32.06 1.24
N ALA A 112 -8.51 30.88 1.56
CA ALA A 112 -8.20 29.64 0.86
C ALA A 112 -8.50 29.78 -0.64
N GLY A 113 -9.67 30.31 -1.00
CA GLY A 113 -10.03 30.46 -2.41
C GLY A 113 -9.09 31.37 -3.20
N ALA A 114 -8.65 32.48 -2.60
CA ALA A 114 -7.68 33.38 -3.23
C ALA A 114 -6.30 32.71 -3.42
N GLN A 115 -5.82 31.94 -2.44
CA GLN A 115 -4.52 31.27 -2.53
C GLN A 115 -4.47 30.18 -3.60
N TYR A 116 -5.59 29.48 -3.83
CA TYR A 116 -5.71 28.44 -4.85
C TYR A 116 -6.21 28.97 -6.21
N ASN A 117 -6.46 30.28 -6.33
CA ASN A 117 -7.08 30.89 -7.51
C ASN A 117 -8.39 30.19 -7.93
N ASP A 118 -9.21 29.84 -6.94
CA ASP A 118 -10.46 29.11 -7.11
C ASP A 118 -11.43 29.56 -6.02
N SER A 119 -12.62 30.03 -6.38
CA SER A 119 -13.58 30.57 -5.40
C SER A 119 -14.18 29.50 -4.45
N ARG A 120 -13.90 28.21 -4.67
CA ARG A 120 -14.25 27.06 -3.82
C ARG A 120 -13.00 26.37 -3.26
N GLY A 121 -12.18 27.13 -2.55
CA GLY A 121 -11.15 26.60 -1.64
C GLY A 121 -11.68 25.87 -0.41
N PHE A 122 -12.78 25.12 -0.54
CA PHE A 122 -13.42 24.37 0.56
C PHE A 122 -14.24 23.20 0.04
N SER A 123 -14.30 22.13 0.84
CA SER A 123 -15.32 21.10 0.71
C SER A 123 -16.63 21.57 1.35
N GLU A 124 -17.75 21.04 0.88
CA GLU A 124 -19.08 21.43 1.34
C GLU A 124 -19.96 20.19 1.51
N THR A 125 -20.60 20.07 2.67
CA THR A 125 -21.58 19.04 2.99
C THR A 125 -22.94 19.68 3.20
N ASN A 126 -23.91 19.25 2.38
CA ASN A 126 -25.30 19.62 2.53
C ASN A 126 -26.05 18.47 3.19
N TYR A 127 -26.79 18.80 4.23
CA TYR A 127 -27.64 17.87 4.97
C TYR A 127 -29.09 18.06 4.60
N GLU A 128 -29.89 17.02 4.80
CA GLU A 128 -31.34 17.12 4.86
C GLU A 128 -31.74 18.11 5.97
N SER A 129 -32.85 18.83 5.77
CA SER A 129 -33.50 19.69 6.76
C SER A 129 -34.16 18.87 7.88
N SER A 130 -33.41 17.97 8.51
CA SER A 130 -33.83 17.13 9.64
C SER A 130 -32.69 17.01 10.66
N PRO A 131 -33.01 16.71 11.94
CA PRO A 131 -32.00 16.51 12.98
C PRO A 131 -31.24 15.17 12.86
N LEU A 132 -31.53 14.35 11.84
CA LEU A 132 -30.97 12.99 11.71
C LEU A 132 -29.53 12.96 11.15
N ASN A 133 -28.87 14.13 11.02
CA ASN A 133 -27.52 14.27 10.45
C ASN A 133 -27.35 13.58 9.08
N ARG A 134 -28.44 13.50 8.31
CA ARG A 134 -28.47 12.83 7.00
C ARG A 134 -27.87 13.73 5.94
N VAL A 135 -26.75 13.30 5.37
CA VAL A 135 -26.10 13.96 4.24
C VAL A 135 -26.90 13.68 2.95
N ILE A 136 -27.12 14.70 2.12
CA ILE A 136 -27.79 14.58 0.81
C ILE A 136 -26.87 14.93 -0.37
N ARG A 137 -25.86 15.76 -0.13
CA ARG A 137 -24.88 16.16 -1.14
C ARG A 137 -23.56 16.51 -0.48
N GLN A 138 -22.46 16.15 -1.11
CA GLN A 138 -21.13 16.54 -0.68
C GLN A 138 -20.27 16.91 -1.88
N ALA A 139 -19.81 18.16 -1.90
CA ALA A 139 -18.86 18.66 -2.87
C ALA A 139 -17.45 18.65 -2.27
N GLY A 140 -16.47 18.15 -3.00
CA GLY A 140 -15.07 18.45 -2.68
C GLY A 140 -14.73 19.91 -3.03
N ALA A 141 -13.48 20.31 -2.74
CA ALA A 141 -12.96 21.60 -3.15
C ALA A 141 -12.77 21.68 -4.68
N GLY A 142 -12.83 22.91 -5.21
CA GLY A 142 -12.70 23.23 -6.62
C GLY A 142 -14.03 23.58 -7.30
N GLN A 143 -14.05 24.67 -8.07
CA GLN A 143 -15.23 25.10 -8.82
C GLN A 143 -15.61 24.12 -9.93
N ASP A 144 -14.63 23.50 -10.58
CA ASP A 144 -14.86 22.60 -11.73
C ASP A 144 -15.79 21.42 -11.42
N TRP A 145 -15.86 20.98 -10.15
CA TRP A 145 -16.76 19.89 -9.70
C TRP A 145 -18.20 20.35 -9.44
N VAL A 146 -18.46 21.65 -9.40
CA VAL A 146 -19.76 22.21 -8.99
C VAL A 146 -20.39 23.10 -10.06
N SER A 147 -19.59 23.82 -10.86
CA SER A 147 -20.07 24.82 -11.81
C SER A 147 -19.97 24.42 -13.30
N GLY A 148 -19.54 23.19 -13.61
CA GLY A 148 -19.39 22.68 -14.99
C GLY A 148 -20.70 22.22 -15.65
N THR A 149 -20.60 21.38 -16.69
CA THR A 149 -21.70 20.81 -17.50
C THR A 149 -22.69 19.90 -16.74
N GLY A 150 -22.62 19.83 -15.40
CA GLY A 150 -23.49 19.08 -14.50
C GLY A 150 -23.00 19.15 -13.04
N ASP A 151 -23.84 18.75 -12.07
CA ASP A 151 -23.48 18.65 -10.64
C ASP A 151 -22.62 17.39 -10.40
N GLN A 152 -21.29 17.54 -10.44
CA GLN A 152 -20.29 16.45 -10.27
C GLN A 152 -19.91 16.25 -8.80
N THR A 153 -20.94 16.15 -7.97
CA THR A 153 -20.79 15.92 -6.53
C THR A 153 -21.33 14.58 -6.10
N VAL A 154 -20.83 14.13 -4.95
CA VAL A 154 -21.38 12.93 -4.31
C VAL A 154 -22.77 13.26 -3.82
N ARG A 155 -23.76 12.48 -4.26
CA ARG A 155 -25.17 12.68 -3.91
C ARG A 155 -25.71 11.46 -3.20
N VAL A 156 -26.53 11.69 -2.19
CA VAL A 156 -27.05 10.65 -1.32
C VAL A 156 -28.55 10.83 -1.18
N ARG A 157 -29.30 9.73 -1.26
CA ARG A 157 -30.73 9.71 -0.90
C ARG A 157 -31.06 8.51 -0.06
N TYR A 158 -32.09 8.67 0.76
CA TYR A 158 -32.58 7.66 1.68
C TYR A 158 -33.92 7.18 1.18
N LEU A 159 -34.05 5.88 0.93
CA LEU A 159 -35.26 5.28 0.38
C LEU A 159 -35.70 4.11 1.26
N LEU A 160 -36.84 3.54 0.88
CA LEU A 160 -37.29 2.24 1.32
C LEU A 160 -37.34 1.31 0.12
N ASN A 161 -37.25 0.00 0.35
CA ASN A 161 -37.29 -0.97 -0.73
C ASN A 161 -38.68 -1.18 -1.31
N ASP A 162 -38.72 -1.56 -2.59
CA ASP A 162 -39.88 -2.12 -3.26
C ASP A 162 -40.04 -3.61 -2.92
N GLY A 163 -41.27 -4.14 -3.00
CA GLY A 163 -41.62 -5.48 -2.50
C GLY A 163 -41.05 -6.68 -3.27
N SER A 164 -40.38 -6.47 -4.39
CA SER A 164 -39.85 -7.54 -5.26
C SER A 164 -38.38 -7.33 -5.67
N GLU A 165 -37.69 -6.31 -5.14
CA GLU A 165 -36.37 -5.95 -5.66
C GLU A 165 -35.17 -6.64 -4.95
N VAL A 166 -35.38 -7.15 -3.73
CA VAL A 166 -34.34 -7.78 -2.89
C VAL A 166 -34.77 -9.18 -2.48
N LEU A 167 -33.97 -10.18 -2.85
CA LEU A 167 -34.16 -11.55 -2.36
C LEU A 167 -33.89 -11.62 -0.86
N ARG A 168 -34.73 -12.38 -0.15
CA ARG A 168 -34.57 -12.62 1.28
C ARG A 168 -33.92 -13.98 1.49
N PHE A 169 -32.66 -13.98 1.89
CA PHE A 169 -31.97 -15.19 2.32
C PHE A 169 -32.12 -15.38 3.83
N GLU A 170 -32.42 -16.60 4.23
CA GLU A 170 -32.43 -17.05 5.62
C GLU A 170 -31.40 -18.17 5.77
N ALA A 171 -30.78 -18.28 6.94
CA ALA A 171 -29.88 -19.37 7.29
C ALA A 171 -30.29 -19.96 8.63
N GLY A 172 -30.42 -21.28 8.69
CA GLY A 172 -30.77 -21.97 9.93
C GLY A 172 -29.69 -21.84 11.00
N ILE A 173 -30.11 -21.83 12.28
CA ILE A 173 -29.19 -21.99 13.41
C ILE A 173 -28.67 -23.43 13.41
N ILE A 174 -27.48 -23.62 12.86
CA ILE A 174 -26.80 -24.91 12.88
C ILE A 174 -25.56 -24.84 13.77
N SER A 175 -25.38 -25.88 14.59
CA SER A 175 -24.15 -26.11 15.36
C SER A 175 -22.95 -26.37 14.44
N ASP A 176 -21.74 -26.44 14.99
CA ASP A 176 -20.46 -26.63 14.26
C ASP A 176 -20.30 -28.01 13.57
N THR A 177 -21.25 -28.42 12.71
CA THR A 177 -21.22 -29.70 11.99
C THR A 177 -20.37 -29.59 10.71
N SER A 178 -20.91 -29.03 9.62
CA SER A 178 -20.23 -28.96 8.32
C SER A 178 -20.70 -27.81 7.40
N ILE A 179 -19.85 -27.42 6.45
CA ILE A 179 -20.21 -26.42 5.41
C ILE A 179 -21.33 -26.93 4.49
N THR A 180 -21.41 -28.24 4.28
CA THR A 180 -22.51 -28.87 3.55
C THR A 180 -23.84 -28.67 4.27
N ASP A 181 -23.87 -28.83 5.59
CA ASP A 181 -25.10 -28.56 6.37
C ASP A 181 -25.47 -27.08 6.34
N LEU A 182 -24.47 -26.18 6.36
CA LEU A 182 -24.68 -24.75 6.19
C LEU A 182 -25.36 -24.42 4.87
N THR A 183 -24.79 -24.87 3.76
CA THR A 183 -25.38 -24.64 2.43
C THR A 183 -26.74 -25.30 2.28
N ASN A 184 -27.01 -26.42 2.96
CA ASN A 184 -28.35 -27.02 3.02
C ASN A 184 -29.35 -26.18 3.83
N SER A 185 -28.88 -25.44 4.84
CA SER A 185 -29.71 -24.59 5.70
C SER A 185 -30.03 -23.22 5.13
N ILE A 186 -29.32 -22.77 4.08
CA ILE A 186 -29.58 -21.50 3.41
C ILE A 186 -30.80 -21.64 2.51
N THR A 187 -31.78 -20.76 2.68
CA THR A 187 -33.02 -20.75 1.90
C THR A 187 -33.32 -19.36 1.33
N PRO A 188 -33.58 -19.22 0.01
CA PRO A 188 -34.10 -18.00 -0.58
C PRO A 188 -35.61 -17.90 -0.31
N ASN A 189 -36.00 -17.32 0.84
CA ASN A 189 -37.38 -17.23 1.29
C ASN A 189 -38.12 -16.03 0.68
N GLY A 190 -38.28 -16.06 -0.65
CA GLY A 190 -38.96 -15.01 -1.42
C GLY A 190 -38.18 -13.69 -1.45
N THR A 191 -38.90 -12.58 -1.50
CA THR A 191 -38.35 -11.22 -1.46
C THR A 191 -38.78 -10.48 -0.19
N TYR A 192 -38.02 -9.45 0.17
CA TYR A 192 -38.46 -8.50 1.18
C TYR A 192 -39.68 -7.72 0.68
N GLY A 193 -40.71 -7.60 1.51
CA GLY A 193 -41.88 -6.77 1.23
C GLY A 193 -41.53 -5.28 1.16
N ALA A 194 -42.42 -4.48 0.55
CA ALA A 194 -42.18 -3.04 0.39
C ALA A 194 -42.04 -2.37 1.78
N GLY A 195 -41.08 -1.48 1.94
CA GLY A 195 -40.87 -0.75 3.19
C GLY A 195 -40.16 -1.52 4.31
N GLN A 196 -39.69 -2.76 4.07
CA GLN A 196 -39.06 -3.58 5.10
C GLN A 196 -37.57 -3.29 5.32
N LEU A 197 -36.90 -2.75 4.29
CA LEU A 197 -35.49 -2.39 4.30
C LEU A 197 -35.35 -0.89 4.11
N SER A 198 -34.42 -0.32 4.86
CA SER A 198 -33.94 1.05 4.62
C SER A 198 -32.82 1.02 3.59
N ILE A 199 -32.81 2.01 2.69
CA ILE A 199 -31.82 2.10 1.62
C ILE A 199 -31.04 3.39 1.79
N VAL A 200 -29.72 3.29 1.71
CA VAL A 200 -28.83 4.42 1.46
C VAL A 200 -28.31 4.29 0.03
N GLU A 201 -28.71 5.19 -0.85
CA GLU A 201 -28.23 5.24 -2.23
C GLU A 201 -27.24 6.38 -2.40
N ARG A 202 -26.07 6.08 -2.96
CA ARG A 202 -24.97 7.03 -3.19
C ARG A 202 -24.61 7.05 -4.67
N VAL A 203 -24.44 8.24 -5.23
CA VAL A 203 -23.92 8.48 -6.58
C VAL A 203 -22.56 9.14 -6.42
N ASP A 204 -21.55 8.65 -7.13
CA ASP A 204 -20.21 9.24 -7.09
C ASP A 204 -20.12 10.50 -7.97
N GLU A 205 -18.94 11.13 -7.98
CA GLU A 205 -18.69 12.38 -8.72
C GLU A 205 -18.71 12.20 -10.25
N ASN A 206 -18.69 10.97 -10.78
CA ASN A 206 -18.83 10.71 -12.22
C ASN A 206 -20.30 10.39 -12.61
N GLY A 207 -21.20 10.22 -11.65
CA GLY A 207 -22.58 9.86 -11.93
C GLY A 207 -23.38 11.04 -12.48
N THR A 208 -24.27 10.79 -13.44
CA THR A 208 -25.17 11.82 -13.99
C THR A 208 -26.49 11.94 -13.22
N GLY A 209 -26.57 11.33 -12.03
CA GLY A 209 -27.75 11.31 -11.16
C GLY A 209 -28.13 9.88 -10.71
N PHE A 210 -29.31 9.74 -10.11
CA PHE A 210 -29.79 8.47 -9.53
C PHE A 210 -30.37 7.47 -10.55
N SER A 211 -30.11 7.66 -11.83
CA SER A 211 -30.56 6.80 -12.94
C SER A 211 -29.41 6.06 -13.65
N GLY A 212 -28.15 6.45 -13.44
CA GLY A 212 -26.96 5.92 -14.14
C GLY A 212 -26.23 4.76 -13.44
N GLY A 213 -25.05 4.38 -13.98
CA GLY A 213 -24.21 3.25 -13.56
C GLY A 213 -23.00 3.59 -12.69
N ASN A 214 -22.99 4.73 -12.00
CA ASN A 214 -21.95 5.11 -11.02
C ASN A 214 -22.58 5.32 -9.64
N ARG A 215 -23.40 4.35 -9.22
CA ARG A 215 -24.19 4.45 -7.99
C ARG A 215 -24.25 3.13 -7.23
N VAL A 216 -24.37 3.22 -5.92
CA VAL A 216 -24.44 2.08 -5.00
C VAL A 216 -25.65 2.23 -4.10
N ARG A 217 -26.34 1.12 -3.84
CA ARG A 217 -27.37 1.01 -2.80
C ARG A 217 -26.92 0.04 -1.71
N GLU A 218 -27.06 0.46 -0.47
CA GLU A 218 -26.96 -0.40 0.70
C GLU A 218 -28.35 -0.59 1.29
N TYR A 219 -28.81 -1.84 1.35
CA TYR A 219 -30.09 -2.21 1.92
C TYR A 219 -29.84 -2.74 3.33
N LYS A 220 -30.51 -2.15 4.31
CA LYS A 220 -30.37 -2.49 5.73
C LYS A 220 -31.69 -2.97 6.30
N ASP A 221 -31.62 -4.05 7.07
CA ASP A 221 -32.75 -4.56 7.82
C ASP A 221 -33.13 -3.65 9.01
N LYS A 222 -34.17 -4.04 9.75
CA LYS A 222 -34.66 -3.29 10.91
C LYS A 222 -33.66 -3.21 12.07
N SER A 223 -32.66 -4.08 12.09
CA SER A 223 -31.57 -4.10 13.07
C SER A 223 -30.35 -3.28 12.60
N GLY A 224 -30.43 -2.64 11.42
CA GLY A 224 -29.36 -1.82 10.85
C GLY A 224 -28.26 -2.63 10.14
N ARG A 225 -28.42 -3.95 9.99
CA ARG A 225 -27.45 -4.82 9.31
C ARG A 225 -27.63 -4.72 7.80
N VAL A 226 -26.54 -4.62 7.05
CA VAL A 226 -26.58 -4.61 5.58
C VAL A 226 -26.90 -6.02 5.09
N VAL A 227 -28.01 -6.20 4.35
CA VAL A 227 -28.42 -7.50 3.80
C VAL A 227 -28.12 -7.64 2.30
N LEU A 228 -28.05 -6.50 1.60
CA LEU A 228 -27.67 -6.42 0.20
C LEU A 228 -26.86 -5.14 -0.03
N LYS A 229 -25.81 -5.28 -0.83
CA LYS A 229 -25.14 -4.19 -1.49
C LYS A 229 -25.27 -4.32 -3.00
N ARG A 230 -25.85 -3.32 -3.65
CA ARG A 230 -26.06 -3.28 -5.10
C ARG A 230 -25.23 -2.19 -5.74
N VAL A 231 -24.32 -2.56 -6.63
CA VAL A 231 -23.52 -1.62 -7.43
C VAL A 231 -24.10 -1.60 -8.83
N PHE A 232 -24.59 -0.45 -9.27
CA PHE A 232 -25.13 -0.31 -10.62
C PHE A 232 -23.98 -0.13 -11.59
N THR A 233 -23.95 -0.88 -12.69
CA THR A 233 -22.89 -0.83 -13.71
C THR A 233 -23.33 -0.04 -14.93
N GLY A 234 -24.66 0.08 -15.16
CA GLY A 234 -25.22 0.61 -16.40
C GLY A 234 -24.89 -0.23 -17.64
N LYS A 235 -24.38 -1.45 -17.45
CA LYS A 235 -23.96 -2.40 -18.50
C LYS A 235 -24.49 -3.80 -18.14
N ASP A 236 -24.69 -4.65 -19.15
CA ASP A 236 -25.32 -6.00 -19.08
C ASP A 236 -26.86 -6.02 -18.94
N SER A 237 -27.46 -7.22 -19.06
CA SER A 237 -28.92 -7.42 -19.05
C SER A 237 -29.58 -7.22 -17.69
N GLN A 238 -28.82 -7.25 -16.58
CA GLN A 238 -29.31 -6.94 -15.24
C GLN A 238 -28.99 -5.50 -14.82
N GLY A 239 -27.90 -4.91 -15.32
CA GLY A 239 -27.50 -3.52 -15.08
C GLY A 239 -26.88 -3.25 -13.71
N PHE A 240 -26.65 -4.29 -12.89
CA PHE A 240 -26.09 -4.18 -11.54
C PHE A 240 -25.37 -5.45 -11.06
N LEU A 241 -24.54 -5.29 -10.04
CA LEU A 241 -23.79 -6.31 -9.30
C LEU A 241 -24.28 -6.34 -7.84
N ASP A 242 -24.76 -7.49 -7.39
CA ASP A 242 -25.32 -7.68 -6.05
C ASP A 242 -24.42 -8.51 -5.16
N THR A 243 -24.16 -8.01 -3.95
CA THR A 243 -23.50 -8.78 -2.88
C THR A 243 -24.46 -8.93 -1.70
N TYR A 244 -24.93 -10.14 -1.45
CA TYR A 244 -25.83 -10.43 -0.32
C TYR A 244 -25.06 -10.87 0.92
N TYR A 245 -25.56 -10.46 2.08
CA TYR A 245 -25.06 -10.83 3.40
C TYR A 245 -26.17 -11.59 4.13
N VAL A 246 -25.92 -12.87 4.38
CA VAL A 246 -26.91 -13.79 4.93
C VAL A 246 -26.62 -14.01 6.41
N TYR A 247 -27.58 -13.66 7.26
CA TYR A 247 -27.49 -13.80 8.71
C TYR A 247 -28.41 -14.93 9.19
N ASP A 248 -28.04 -15.57 10.29
CA ASP A 248 -28.97 -16.42 11.05
C ASP A 248 -29.83 -15.58 12.02
N ASP A 249 -30.75 -16.24 12.71
CA ASP A 249 -31.64 -15.61 13.70
C ASP A 249 -30.90 -15.04 14.93
N LEU A 250 -29.67 -15.48 15.18
CA LEU A 250 -28.79 -14.91 16.22
C LEU A 250 -28.02 -13.69 15.71
N GLY A 251 -28.13 -13.37 14.42
CA GLY A 251 -27.47 -12.27 13.75
C GLY A 251 -26.01 -12.50 13.41
N GLN A 252 -25.56 -13.75 13.39
CA GLN A 252 -24.24 -14.13 12.93
C GLN A 252 -24.21 -14.16 11.40
N LEU A 253 -23.18 -13.59 10.78
CA LEU A 253 -23.00 -13.64 9.33
C LEU A 253 -22.62 -15.06 8.92
N ARG A 254 -23.50 -15.73 8.17
CA ARG A 254 -23.36 -17.14 7.75
C ARG A 254 -22.82 -17.29 6.34
N ALA A 255 -23.20 -16.39 5.44
CA ALA A 255 -22.68 -16.39 4.09
C ALA A 255 -22.57 -14.98 3.52
N VAL A 256 -21.57 -14.77 2.66
CA VAL A 256 -21.54 -13.65 1.71
C VAL A 256 -21.62 -14.22 0.30
N ILE A 257 -22.56 -13.71 -0.46
CA ILE A 257 -22.88 -14.13 -1.82
C ILE A 257 -22.34 -13.06 -2.76
N PRO A 258 -21.25 -13.30 -3.50
CA PRO A 258 -20.66 -12.30 -4.40
C PRO A 258 -21.49 -12.12 -5.70
N PRO A 259 -21.25 -11.06 -6.49
CA PRO A 259 -22.03 -10.72 -7.67
C PRO A 259 -22.17 -11.80 -8.74
N LYS A 260 -21.12 -12.61 -8.95
CA LYS A 260 -21.18 -13.75 -9.88
C LYS A 260 -22.16 -14.81 -9.37
N LEU A 261 -22.02 -15.21 -8.10
CA LEU A 261 -22.95 -16.16 -7.50
C LEU A 261 -24.37 -15.60 -7.46
N SER A 262 -24.52 -14.33 -7.09
CA SER A 262 -25.81 -13.64 -7.07
C SER A 262 -26.48 -13.64 -8.45
N GLY A 263 -25.71 -13.41 -9.52
CA GLY A 263 -26.22 -13.39 -10.89
C GLY A 263 -26.58 -14.76 -11.45
N MET A 264 -26.15 -15.85 -10.79
CA MET A 264 -26.49 -17.22 -11.16
C MET A 264 -27.78 -17.72 -10.52
N PHE A 265 -28.32 -17.01 -9.51
CA PHE A 265 -29.59 -17.43 -8.91
C PHE A 265 -30.76 -17.15 -9.82
N ILE A 266 -31.62 -18.16 -9.93
CA ILE A 266 -32.95 -18.03 -10.48
C ILE A 266 -33.93 -18.03 -9.30
N PRO A 267 -34.66 -16.93 -9.02
CA PRO A 267 -35.63 -16.90 -7.93
C PRO A 267 -36.70 -17.98 -8.13
N GLY A 268 -36.79 -18.95 -7.20
CA GLY A 268 -37.84 -19.97 -7.22
C GLY A 268 -37.64 -21.05 -6.17
N GLY A 269 -38.62 -21.24 -5.29
CA GLY A 269 -38.67 -22.31 -4.28
C GLY A 269 -38.22 -21.90 -2.87
N THR A 270 -38.44 -22.78 -1.89
CA THR A 270 -38.09 -22.60 -0.47
C THR A 270 -36.74 -23.22 -0.10
N SER A 271 -35.95 -23.66 -1.08
CA SER A 271 -34.66 -24.34 -0.90
C SER A 271 -33.75 -24.15 -2.10
N LEU A 272 -32.44 -24.11 -1.88
CA LEU A 272 -31.44 -24.09 -2.95
C LEU A 272 -31.47 -25.40 -3.76
N SER A 273 -31.36 -25.30 -5.09
CA SER A 273 -31.19 -26.47 -5.95
C SER A 273 -29.81 -27.12 -5.75
N ALA A 274 -29.60 -28.34 -6.26
CA ALA A 274 -28.29 -28.99 -6.18
C ALA A 274 -27.19 -28.18 -6.89
N VAL A 275 -27.53 -27.51 -8.00
CA VAL A 275 -26.61 -26.63 -8.76
C VAL A 275 -26.27 -25.40 -7.93
N ASP A 276 -27.26 -24.77 -7.29
CA ASP A 276 -27.04 -23.61 -6.43
C ASP A 276 -26.10 -23.95 -5.27
N LYS A 277 -26.31 -25.09 -4.60
CA LYS A 277 -25.43 -25.56 -3.52
C LYS A 277 -23.99 -25.75 -3.99
N SER A 278 -23.79 -26.28 -5.20
CA SER A 278 -22.46 -26.39 -5.82
C SER A 278 -21.84 -25.02 -6.07
N ASN A 279 -22.61 -24.07 -6.62
CA ASN A 279 -22.15 -22.71 -6.88
C ASN A 279 -21.80 -21.96 -5.57
N PHE A 280 -22.59 -22.13 -4.50
CA PHE A 280 -22.28 -21.62 -3.16
C PHE A 280 -20.96 -22.17 -2.64
N ASN A 281 -20.73 -23.47 -2.80
CA ASN A 281 -19.47 -24.08 -2.38
C ASN A 281 -18.29 -23.52 -3.18
N ASN A 282 -18.46 -23.18 -4.46
CA ASN A 282 -17.35 -22.69 -5.29
C ASN A 282 -17.09 -21.19 -5.17
N LEU A 283 -18.14 -20.38 -5.00
CA LEU A 283 -18.09 -18.91 -5.07
C LEU A 283 -18.50 -18.21 -3.77
N GLY A 284 -19.16 -18.88 -2.83
CA GLY A 284 -19.61 -18.27 -1.58
C GLY A 284 -18.51 -18.15 -0.54
N TYR A 285 -18.60 -17.11 0.28
CA TYR A 285 -17.88 -17.02 1.56
C TYR A 285 -18.79 -17.61 2.63
N LEU A 286 -18.34 -18.63 3.35
CA LEU A 286 -19.20 -19.43 4.23
C LEU A 286 -18.61 -19.52 5.64
N TYR A 287 -19.45 -19.34 6.65
CA TYR A 287 -19.06 -19.19 8.05
C TYR A 287 -19.87 -20.07 8.99
N LEU A 288 -19.15 -20.80 9.84
CA LEU A 288 -19.71 -21.56 10.95
C LEU A 288 -19.14 -21.02 12.26
N TYR A 289 -19.99 -21.03 13.27
CA TYR A 289 -19.65 -20.60 14.61
C TYR A 289 -19.88 -21.76 15.58
N ASP A 290 -19.08 -21.80 16.63
CA ASP A 290 -19.32 -22.70 17.74
C ASP A 290 -20.50 -22.19 18.61
N ASN A 291 -20.86 -22.97 19.62
CA ASN A 291 -21.98 -22.64 20.53
C ASN A 291 -21.72 -21.38 21.38
N ARG A 292 -20.51 -20.81 21.36
CA ARG A 292 -20.14 -19.53 22.02
C ARG A 292 -20.13 -18.36 21.04
N GLY A 293 -20.50 -18.57 19.77
CA GLY A 293 -20.50 -17.54 18.73
C GLY A 293 -19.12 -17.18 18.18
N ARG A 294 -18.10 -18.03 18.40
CA ARG A 294 -16.75 -17.84 17.84
C ARG A 294 -16.63 -18.56 16.51
N LEU A 295 -15.94 -17.96 15.53
CA LEU A 295 -15.77 -18.53 14.20
C LEU A 295 -15.00 -19.86 14.26
N SER A 296 -15.67 -20.99 14.00
CA SER A 296 -15.10 -22.35 14.10
C SER A 296 -14.61 -22.87 12.75
N LYS A 297 -15.31 -22.55 11.66
CA LYS A 297 -14.92 -22.92 10.31
C LYS A 297 -15.25 -21.82 9.33
N LYS A 298 -14.38 -21.62 8.34
CA LYS A 298 -14.67 -20.77 7.19
C LYS A 298 -14.27 -21.42 5.88
N LYS A 299 -14.96 -21.07 4.81
CA LYS A 299 -14.60 -21.47 3.45
C LYS A 299 -14.60 -20.23 2.55
N LEU A 300 -13.51 -20.03 1.83
CA LEU A 300 -13.38 -18.97 0.83
C LEU A 300 -13.60 -19.53 -0.58
N PRO A 301 -13.95 -18.69 -1.56
CA PRO A 301 -14.00 -19.09 -2.96
C PRO A 301 -12.65 -19.62 -3.42
N GLY A 302 -12.66 -20.78 -4.11
CA GLY A 302 -11.43 -21.44 -4.60
C GLY A 302 -10.60 -22.21 -3.56
N SER A 303 -10.89 -22.08 -2.24
CA SER A 303 -10.20 -22.82 -1.18
C SER A 303 -11.07 -23.91 -0.54
N GLN A 304 -10.44 -24.90 0.08
CA GLN A 304 -11.09 -25.81 1.02
C GLN A 304 -11.32 -25.12 2.39
N VAL A 305 -11.98 -25.84 3.30
CA VAL A 305 -12.39 -25.33 4.61
C VAL A 305 -11.19 -25.12 5.52
N VAL A 306 -11.12 -23.94 6.14
CA VAL A 306 -10.22 -23.63 7.25
C VAL A 306 -10.97 -23.85 8.57
N LYS A 307 -10.34 -24.58 9.50
CA LYS A 307 -10.91 -24.86 10.83
C LYS A 307 -10.14 -24.10 11.91
N MET A 308 -10.84 -23.62 12.91
CA MET A 308 -10.33 -22.90 14.08
C MET A 308 -10.83 -23.59 15.34
N VAL A 309 -9.91 -23.84 16.27
CA VAL A 309 -10.22 -24.38 17.60
C VAL A 309 -9.72 -23.39 18.63
N TYR A 310 -10.49 -23.18 19.69
CA TYR A 310 -10.17 -22.24 20.76
C TYR A 310 -10.07 -22.97 22.10
N ASN A 311 -9.23 -22.46 22.99
CA ASN A 311 -9.14 -22.93 24.37
C ASN A 311 -10.28 -22.36 25.24
N ASP A 312 -10.27 -22.73 26.53
CA ASP A 312 -11.28 -22.30 27.50
C ASP A 312 -11.27 -20.78 27.77
N GLN A 313 -10.14 -20.11 27.47
CA GLN A 313 -9.94 -18.67 27.60
C GLN A 313 -10.32 -17.88 26.32
N ASP A 314 -11.01 -18.49 25.36
CA ASP A 314 -11.39 -17.88 24.07
C ASP A 314 -10.22 -17.52 23.15
N LEU A 315 -9.04 -18.05 23.40
CA LEU A 315 -7.86 -17.86 22.55
C LEU A 315 -7.78 -18.97 21.50
N LEU A 316 -7.42 -18.62 20.27
CA LEU A 316 -7.23 -19.58 19.18
C LEU A 316 -6.12 -20.56 19.56
N SER A 317 -6.45 -21.83 19.78
CA SER A 317 -5.50 -22.89 20.15
C SER A 317 -4.91 -23.60 18.92
N SER A 318 -5.69 -23.75 17.85
CA SER A 318 -5.17 -24.29 16.59
C SER A 318 -5.96 -23.81 15.37
N ARG A 319 -5.29 -23.82 14.22
CA ARG A 319 -5.87 -23.56 12.90
C ARG A 319 -5.45 -24.67 11.94
N THR A 320 -6.41 -25.25 11.23
CA THR A 320 -6.16 -26.21 10.13
C THR A 320 -6.51 -25.56 8.80
N ASP A 321 -5.56 -25.51 7.87
CA ASP A 321 -5.80 -24.97 6.53
C ASP A 321 -6.46 -26.00 5.58
N GLY A 322 -6.76 -25.57 4.35
CA GLY A 322 -7.40 -26.39 3.34
C GLY A 322 -6.54 -27.55 2.79
N ARG A 323 -5.23 -27.54 3.08
CA ARG A 323 -4.31 -28.66 2.80
C ARG A 323 -4.22 -29.64 3.98
N GLY A 324 -4.89 -29.35 5.09
CA GLY A 324 -4.84 -30.15 6.31
C GLY A 324 -3.66 -29.81 7.22
N ILE A 325 -2.91 -28.73 6.96
CA ILE A 325 -1.79 -28.30 7.80
C ILE A 325 -2.34 -27.67 9.07
N VAL A 326 -1.94 -28.21 10.23
CA VAL A 326 -2.34 -27.74 11.56
C VAL A 326 -1.23 -26.89 12.17
N ILE A 327 -1.56 -25.64 12.49
CA ILE A 327 -0.72 -24.76 13.31
C ILE A 327 -1.37 -24.61 14.69
N ALA A 328 -0.61 -24.92 15.74
CA ALA A 328 -1.01 -24.75 17.12
C ALA A 328 -0.42 -23.47 17.72
N TYR A 329 -1.14 -22.85 18.64
CA TYR A 329 -0.77 -21.62 19.33
C TYR A 329 -0.76 -21.85 20.84
N GLU A 330 0.33 -21.46 21.49
CA GLU A 330 0.48 -21.52 22.95
C GLU A 330 0.63 -20.09 23.49
N TYR A 331 -0.04 -19.79 24.60
CA TYR A 331 -0.04 -18.46 25.22
C TYR A 331 0.56 -18.53 26.63
N ASP A 332 1.02 -17.38 27.14
CA ASP A 332 1.41 -17.24 28.54
C ASP A 332 0.21 -16.92 29.46
N GLY A 333 0.45 -16.78 30.77
CA GLY A 333 -0.61 -16.48 31.74
C GLY A 333 -1.24 -15.08 31.60
N LEU A 334 -0.70 -14.22 30.73
CA LEU A 334 -1.25 -12.91 30.39
C LEU A 334 -1.93 -12.92 29.01
N ASN A 335 -2.23 -14.11 28.47
CA ASN A 335 -2.85 -14.31 27.15
C ASN A 335 -2.02 -13.78 25.97
N ARG A 336 -0.70 -13.61 26.13
CA ARG A 336 0.21 -13.23 25.04
C ARG A 336 0.71 -14.47 24.32
N LEU A 337 0.83 -14.40 23.00
CA LEU A 337 1.29 -15.53 22.19
C LEU A 337 2.74 -15.87 22.52
N ARG A 338 3.00 -17.11 22.96
CA ARG A 338 4.33 -17.59 23.34
C ARG A 338 4.96 -18.46 22.26
N LYS A 339 4.19 -19.34 21.60
CA LYS A 339 4.69 -20.22 20.54
C LYS A 339 3.67 -20.45 19.44
N LYS A 340 4.18 -20.62 18.22
CA LYS A 340 3.47 -21.23 17.09
C LYS A 340 4.16 -22.54 16.73
N LYS A 341 3.40 -23.61 16.48
CA LYS A 341 3.96 -24.96 16.27
C LYS A 341 3.24 -25.71 15.15
N GLN A 342 3.98 -26.58 14.45
CA GLN A 342 3.42 -27.62 13.60
C GLN A 342 3.81 -28.98 14.20
N GLY A 343 2.84 -29.70 14.77
CA GLY A 343 3.14 -30.87 15.59
C GLY A 343 4.07 -30.51 16.75
N ASN A 344 5.22 -31.18 16.84
CA ASN A 344 6.24 -30.90 17.87
C ASN A 344 7.25 -29.82 17.45
N THR A 345 7.28 -29.43 16.18
CA THR A 345 8.21 -28.42 15.67
C THR A 345 7.75 -27.02 16.08
N VAL A 346 8.59 -26.30 16.82
CA VAL A 346 8.39 -24.88 17.11
C VAL A 346 8.72 -24.08 15.86
N LEU A 347 7.74 -23.35 15.36
CA LEU A 347 7.87 -22.48 14.20
C LEU A 347 8.29 -21.08 14.63
N GLU A 348 7.61 -20.52 15.62
CA GLU A 348 7.96 -19.23 16.21
C GLU A 348 7.88 -19.32 17.73
N GLN A 349 8.77 -18.62 18.42
CA GLN A 349 8.72 -18.43 19.87
C GLN A 349 8.92 -16.96 20.20
N PHE A 350 8.15 -16.46 21.17
CA PHE A 350 8.14 -15.06 21.60
C PHE A 350 8.58 -14.96 23.06
N PHE A 351 9.41 -13.96 23.35
CA PHE A 351 9.96 -13.68 24.67
C PHE A 351 9.58 -12.26 25.08
N TYR A 352 9.11 -12.11 26.31
CA TYR A 352 8.61 -10.85 26.83
C TYR A 352 9.29 -10.50 28.14
N ASP A 353 9.15 -9.25 28.57
CA ASP A 353 9.40 -8.75 29.94
C ASP A 353 10.86 -8.68 30.41
N ASP A 354 11.81 -9.35 29.76
CA ASP A 354 13.25 -9.28 30.08
C ASP A 354 14.14 -9.72 28.91
N TYR A 355 15.44 -9.45 29.04
CA TYR A 355 16.48 -9.89 28.12
C TYR A 355 17.24 -11.13 28.62
N GLY A 356 16.91 -11.66 29.80
CA GLY A 356 17.67 -12.74 30.45
C GLY A 356 17.31 -14.14 29.98
N SER A 357 16.17 -14.28 29.31
CA SER A 357 15.58 -15.57 28.94
C SER A 357 16.15 -16.23 27.68
N VAL A 358 17.18 -15.65 27.04
CA VAL A 358 17.58 -16.05 25.68
C VAL A 358 19.10 -15.98 25.43
N SER A 359 19.59 -16.76 24.45
CA SER A 359 21.02 -17.07 24.17
C SER A 359 21.92 -15.87 23.84
N ASN A 360 23.23 -16.11 23.62
CA ASN A 360 24.21 -15.10 23.16
C ASN A 360 23.80 -14.28 21.91
N ALA A 361 22.78 -14.72 21.16
CA ALA A 361 22.17 -13.97 20.05
C ALA A 361 21.59 -12.60 20.48
N PHE A 362 21.25 -12.47 21.77
CA PHE A 362 20.62 -11.30 22.39
C PHE A 362 21.62 -10.44 23.18
N ASN A 363 22.90 -10.51 22.87
CA ASN A 363 23.83 -9.47 23.33
C ASN A 363 23.68 -8.27 22.40
N ALA A 364 23.33 -7.10 22.93
CA ALA A 364 23.39 -5.86 22.19
C ALA A 364 24.84 -5.60 21.75
N ASP A 365 25.04 -5.09 20.54
CA ASP A 365 26.33 -4.51 20.19
C ASP A 365 26.41 -3.18 20.96
N TYR A 366 26.94 -3.25 22.20
CA TYR A 366 26.98 -2.18 23.20
C TYR A 366 27.67 -0.91 22.67
N LYS A 367 26.93 -0.04 21.95
CA LYS A 367 27.35 1.32 21.56
C LYS A 367 26.16 2.27 21.26
N LEU A 368 25.09 2.24 22.05
CA LEU A 368 24.06 3.29 22.03
C LEU A 368 23.68 3.64 23.47
N ASP A 369 23.84 4.92 23.84
CA ASP A 369 23.58 5.47 25.17
C ASP A 369 22.09 5.43 25.60
N ALA A 370 21.23 4.78 24.81
CA ALA A 370 19.77 4.92 24.87
C ALA A 370 18.99 3.62 25.13
N ILE A 371 19.64 2.45 25.30
CA ILE A 371 18.91 1.20 25.58
C ILE A 371 18.45 1.17 27.04
N ASP A 372 17.14 1.07 27.27
CA ASP A 372 16.58 0.83 28.60
C ASP A 372 16.46 -0.68 28.85
N GLN A 373 17.38 -1.21 29.68
CA GLN A 373 17.36 -2.63 30.05
C GLN A 373 16.43 -2.93 31.25
N ALA A 374 15.91 -1.91 31.93
CA ALA A 374 15.16 -2.05 33.18
C ALA A 374 13.63 -2.00 32.98
N ASN A 375 13.14 -1.25 31.99
CA ASN A 375 11.70 -0.97 31.84
C ASN A 375 11.04 -1.61 30.61
N VAL A 376 11.29 -2.90 30.37
CA VAL A 376 10.72 -3.65 29.23
C VAL A 376 9.57 -4.59 29.61
N LYS A 377 8.99 -4.43 30.81
CA LYS A 377 7.81 -5.19 31.25
C LYS A 377 6.62 -4.92 30.32
N GLY A 378 5.97 -6.00 29.88
CA GLY A 378 4.89 -5.99 28.90
C GLY A 378 5.36 -6.02 27.44
N MET A 379 6.64 -5.74 27.16
CA MET A 379 7.17 -5.62 25.80
C MET A 379 7.73 -6.94 25.27
N LEU A 380 7.71 -7.11 23.95
CA LEU A 380 8.35 -8.23 23.24
C LEU A 380 9.86 -7.96 23.12
N THR A 381 10.68 -8.65 23.89
CA THR A 381 12.13 -8.45 23.94
C THR A 381 12.89 -9.33 22.96
N GLY A 382 12.24 -10.41 22.50
CA GLY A 382 12.87 -11.34 21.57
C GLY A 382 11.90 -12.26 20.85
N LYS A 383 12.36 -12.82 19.72
CA LYS A 383 11.68 -13.92 19.03
C LYS A 383 12.66 -14.89 18.40
N THR A 384 12.25 -16.13 18.20
CA THR A 384 12.89 -17.05 17.25
C THR A 384 11.91 -17.48 16.18
N ALA A 385 12.42 -17.77 14.98
CA ALA A 385 11.66 -18.28 13.86
C ALA A 385 12.45 -19.42 13.17
N ALA A 386 11.85 -20.60 13.06
CA ALA A 386 12.43 -21.73 12.36
C ALA A 386 12.60 -21.43 10.86
N ILE A 387 13.57 -22.05 10.21
CA ILE A 387 13.82 -21.82 8.79
C ILE A 387 13.14 -22.91 7.95
N LEU A 388 12.21 -22.50 7.11
CA LEU A 388 11.51 -23.30 6.11
C LEU A 388 12.37 -23.35 4.85
N LYS A 389 12.93 -24.51 4.53
CA LYS A 389 13.82 -24.69 3.38
C LYS A 389 13.03 -24.98 2.11
N SER A 390 13.64 -24.64 0.99
CA SER A 390 13.17 -24.93 -0.38
C SER A 390 12.91 -26.42 -0.64
N ASP A 391 13.62 -27.34 0.02
CA ASP A 391 13.41 -28.78 -0.08
C ASP A 391 12.22 -29.31 0.78
N GLY A 392 11.58 -28.43 1.56
CA GLY A 392 10.45 -28.75 2.44
C GLY A 392 10.84 -29.11 3.86
N SER A 393 12.14 -29.20 4.16
CA SER A 393 12.61 -29.40 5.54
C SER A 393 12.46 -28.12 6.37
N ILE A 394 12.31 -28.30 7.69
CA ILE A 394 12.36 -27.20 8.67
C ILE A 394 13.63 -27.42 9.48
N SER A 395 14.65 -26.58 9.27
CA SER A 395 15.97 -26.77 9.88
C SER A 395 16.73 -25.47 10.11
N GLY A 396 17.25 -25.31 11.32
CA GLY A 396 17.84 -24.05 11.79
C GLY A 396 16.79 -23.03 12.23
N GLU A 397 17.25 -21.96 12.85
CA GLU A 397 16.39 -20.88 13.34
C GLU A 397 17.07 -19.52 13.18
N ILE A 398 16.24 -18.50 13.01
CA ILE A 398 16.60 -17.09 13.16
C ILE A 398 16.24 -16.68 14.59
N SER A 399 17.15 -16.01 15.28
CA SER A 399 16.90 -15.38 16.58
C SER A 399 17.00 -13.87 16.44
N THR A 400 15.97 -13.15 16.89
CA THR A 400 15.89 -11.68 16.83
C THR A 400 15.70 -11.10 18.23
N GLY A 401 16.63 -10.26 18.69
CA GLY A 401 16.47 -9.40 19.88
C GLY A 401 15.95 -8.01 19.52
N ILE A 402 15.08 -7.44 20.36
CA ILE A 402 14.43 -6.14 20.14
C ILE A 402 14.71 -5.23 21.34
N TYR A 403 15.40 -4.12 21.09
CA TYR A 403 15.80 -3.18 22.13
C TYR A 403 15.06 -1.86 22.04
N TYR A 404 14.66 -1.36 23.20
CA TYR A 404 13.86 -0.17 23.34
C TYR A 404 14.62 0.95 24.04
N ASP A 405 14.23 2.19 23.73
CA ASP A 405 14.61 3.32 24.57
C ASP A 405 13.70 3.48 25.77
N VAL A 406 14.02 4.46 26.63
CA VAL A 406 13.24 4.83 27.82
C VAL A 406 11.79 5.25 27.54
N ARG A 407 11.40 5.42 26.26
CA ARG A 407 10.02 5.70 25.82
C ARG A 407 9.33 4.50 25.20
N GLY A 408 9.97 3.33 25.22
CA GLY A 408 9.44 2.11 24.60
C GLY A 408 9.52 2.11 23.07
N ARG A 409 10.37 2.94 22.46
CA ARG A 409 10.58 2.96 21.00
C ARG A 409 11.71 2.03 20.62
N VAL A 410 11.56 1.26 19.54
CA VAL A 410 12.61 0.35 19.06
C VAL A 410 13.81 1.16 18.57
N VAL A 411 14.98 0.93 19.16
CA VAL A 411 16.24 1.59 18.80
C VAL A 411 17.30 0.64 18.27
N GLN A 412 17.13 -0.67 18.49
CA GLN A 412 18.01 -1.67 17.89
C GLN A 412 17.29 -3.01 17.71
N THR A 413 17.57 -3.67 16.60
CA THR A 413 17.25 -5.09 16.37
C THR A 413 18.53 -5.86 16.08
N VAL A 414 18.67 -7.03 16.66
CA VAL A 414 19.82 -7.92 16.47
C VAL A 414 19.31 -9.27 16.00
N GLU A 415 19.70 -9.68 14.81
CA GLU A 415 19.30 -10.93 14.18
C GLU A 415 20.51 -11.83 13.94
N ASN A 416 20.35 -13.13 14.21
CA ASN A 416 21.34 -14.16 13.90
C ASN A 416 20.64 -15.41 13.38
N GLY A 417 21.23 -16.09 12.39
CA GLY A 417 20.84 -17.49 12.11
C GLY A 417 21.04 -17.99 10.68
N TYR A 418 21.24 -17.10 9.70
CA TYR A 418 21.26 -17.52 8.29
C TYR A 418 22.11 -16.59 7.41
N GLY A 419 22.83 -17.16 6.44
CA GLY A 419 23.68 -16.41 5.50
C GLY A 419 24.65 -17.29 4.71
N ALA A 420 25.45 -16.66 3.84
CA ALA A 420 26.48 -17.34 3.05
C ALA A 420 27.62 -17.85 3.95
N GLY A 421 27.96 -19.13 3.83
CA GLY A 421 29.05 -19.76 4.61
C GLY A 421 28.74 -20.01 6.09
N GLY A 422 27.49 -19.82 6.54
CA GLY A 422 27.06 -20.10 7.92
C GLY A 422 26.12 -19.04 8.51
N THR A 423 26.24 -18.79 9.81
CA THR A 423 25.44 -17.80 10.53
C THR A 423 25.96 -16.39 10.28
N THR A 424 25.16 -15.55 9.62
CA THR A 424 25.40 -14.10 9.56
C THR A 424 24.67 -13.40 10.71
N ARG A 425 25.32 -12.38 11.28
CA ARG A 425 24.72 -11.47 12.24
C ARG A 425 24.35 -10.16 11.55
N LEU A 426 23.12 -9.71 11.77
CA LEU A 426 22.58 -8.44 11.29
C LEU A 426 22.15 -7.59 12.48
N THR A 427 22.76 -6.43 12.65
CA THR A 427 22.37 -5.47 13.69
C THR A 427 21.90 -4.18 13.05
N THR A 428 20.63 -3.82 13.20
CA THR A 428 20.09 -2.53 12.76
C THR A 428 19.88 -1.65 13.98
N SER A 429 20.44 -0.45 13.97
CA SER A 429 20.36 0.49 15.07
C SER A 429 19.91 1.87 14.60
N HIS A 430 19.06 2.52 15.39
CA HIS A 430 18.51 3.84 15.10
C HIS A 430 18.85 4.83 16.20
N LYS A 431 19.25 6.02 15.79
CA LYS A 431 19.24 7.21 16.65
C LYS A 431 17.97 7.99 16.35
N LEU A 432 17.07 8.06 17.31
CA LEU A 432 15.78 8.75 17.13
C LEU A 432 15.86 10.20 17.64
N SER A 433 15.11 11.09 17.01
CA SER A 433 14.80 12.41 17.54
C SER A 433 13.96 12.27 18.82
N TYR A 434 13.73 13.38 19.51
CA TYR A 434 12.81 13.40 20.65
C TYR A 434 11.39 13.02 20.25
N THR A 435 10.92 13.47 19.08
CA THR A 435 9.60 13.22 18.51
C THR A 435 9.47 11.87 17.79
N GLY A 436 10.59 11.16 17.53
CA GLY A 436 10.60 9.77 17.05
C GLY A 436 11.05 9.57 15.61
N GLN A 437 11.44 10.62 14.88
CA GLN A 437 12.03 10.47 13.55
C GLN A 437 13.44 9.85 13.64
N VAL A 438 13.80 9.03 12.66
CA VAL A 438 15.14 8.41 12.59
C VAL A 438 16.15 9.45 12.12
N LEU A 439 17.13 9.81 12.93
CA LEU A 439 18.20 10.75 12.55
C LEU A 439 19.41 10.04 11.93
N GLU A 440 19.74 8.87 12.45
CA GLU A 440 20.83 8.02 11.96
C GLU A 440 20.38 6.56 11.99
N GLU A 441 20.74 5.80 10.96
CA GLU A 441 20.58 4.35 10.89
C GLU A 441 21.96 3.71 10.65
N LYS A 442 22.26 2.68 11.44
CA LYS A 442 23.45 1.84 11.28
C LYS A 442 23.01 0.40 11.09
N VAL A 443 23.37 -0.19 9.96
CA VAL A 443 23.15 -1.61 9.68
C VAL A 443 24.51 -2.29 9.62
N ASN A 444 24.88 -3.01 10.68
CA ASN A 444 26.08 -3.82 10.71
C ASN A 444 25.74 -5.21 10.17
N ILE A 445 26.46 -5.65 9.15
CA ILE A 445 26.34 -7.01 8.59
C ILE A 445 27.68 -7.69 8.79
N ALA A 446 27.69 -8.74 9.60
CA ALA A 446 28.89 -9.53 9.91
C ALA A 446 28.72 -10.97 9.40
N PRO A 447 28.95 -11.23 8.11
CA PRO A 447 29.20 -12.59 7.64
C PRO A 447 30.55 -13.06 8.19
N SER A 448 30.75 -14.37 8.27
CA SER A 448 31.93 -14.99 8.90
C SER A 448 33.29 -14.56 8.31
N THR A 449 33.30 -13.96 7.12
CA THR A 449 34.53 -13.64 6.37
C THR A 449 34.78 -12.15 6.10
N LYS A 450 33.74 -11.30 5.97
CA LYS A 450 33.87 -9.90 5.52
C LYS A 450 32.79 -8.97 6.12
N PRO A 451 32.93 -8.52 7.38
CA PRO A 451 32.00 -7.59 8.00
C PRO A 451 32.06 -6.18 7.39
N PHE A 452 30.90 -5.53 7.27
CA PHE A 452 30.77 -4.15 6.83
C PHE A 452 29.53 -3.49 7.47
N THR A 453 29.48 -2.17 7.37
CA THR A 453 28.41 -1.35 7.95
C THR A 453 27.82 -0.44 6.88
N ILE A 454 26.49 -0.38 6.82
CA ILE A 454 25.77 0.65 6.08
C ILE A 454 25.38 1.74 7.09
N TYR A 455 25.76 2.97 6.80
CA TYR A 455 25.40 4.14 7.59
C TYR A 455 24.52 5.07 6.79
N LYS A 456 23.39 5.46 7.37
CA LYS A 456 22.50 6.46 6.81
C LYS A 456 22.29 7.61 7.78
N LYS A 457 22.17 8.81 7.23
CA LYS A 457 21.83 10.02 7.96
C LYS A 457 20.64 10.71 7.32
N TYR A 458 19.64 11.00 8.13
CA TYR A 458 18.43 11.69 7.72
C TYR A 458 18.44 13.10 8.29
N THR A 459 18.02 14.08 7.49
CA THR A 459 17.80 15.44 7.96
C THR A 459 16.34 15.80 7.79
N TYR A 460 15.83 16.64 8.69
CA TYR A 460 14.45 17.08 8.68
C TYR A 460 14.38 18.59 8.82
N ASP A 461 13.32 19.19 8.30
CA ASP A 461 13.00 20.58 8.59
C ASP A 461 12.35 20.77 9.97
N HIS A 462 11.99 22.01 10.30
CA HIS A 462 11.37 22.33 11.59
C HIS A 462 9.98 21.69 11.76
N ALA A 463 9.29 21.32 10.68
CA ALA A 463 8.00 20.64 10.69
C ALA A 463 8.14 19.10 10.69
N ASP A 464 9.35 18.57 10.91
CA ASP A 464 9.65 17.13 10.90
C ASP A 464 9.46 16.45 9.53
N ARG A 465 9.53 17.20 8.42
CA ARG A 465 9.53 16.64 7.07
C ARG A 465 10.96 16.31 6.63
N LEU A 466 11.15 15.18 5.96
CA LEU A 466 12.46 14.69 5.54
C LEU A 466 13.06 15.59 4.44
N THR A 467 14.25 16.16 4.64
CA THR A 467 14.90 17.04 3.67
C THR A 467 16.07 16.39 2.95
N SER A 468 16.73 15.40 3.55
CA SER A 468 17.80 14.66 2.85
C SER A 468 18.05 13.28 3.42
N ILE A 469 18.54 12.38 2.57
CA ILE A 469 19.09 11.07 2.95
C ILE A 469 20.54 10.99 2.45
N CYS A 470 21.49 10.81 3.37
CA CYS A 470 22.86 10.45 3.03
C CYS A 470 23.10 8.96 3.32
N HIS A 471 23.85 8.28 2.47
CA HIS A 471 24.21 6.87 2.58
C HIS A 471 25.71 6.68 2.44
N GLN A 472 26.27 5.75 3.20
CA GLN A 472 27.69 5.46 3.23
C GLN A 472 27.91 3.98 3.55
N ILE A 473 28.89 3.37 2.88
CA ILE A 473 29.35 2.01 3.17
C ILE A 473 30.69 2.12 3.88
N LEU A 474 30.83 1.40 5.00
CA LEU A 474 32.02 1.37 5.83
C LEU A 474 32.52 -0.07 5.87
N GLU A 475 33.64 -0.35 5.20
CA GLU A 475 34.25 -1.68 5.27
C GLU A 475 35.09 -1.82 6.53
N ASN A 476 34.95 -2.94 7.23
CA ASN A 476 35.80 -3.21 8.37
C ASN A 476 37.11 -3.88 7.90
N LYS A 477 38.21 -3.12 7.90
CA LYS A 477 39.56 -3.66 7.67
C LYS A 477 40.33 -3.69 8.99
N ASN A 478 40.75 -4.88 9.42
CA ASN A 478 41.52 -5.10 10.65
C ASN A 478 40.88 -4.51 11.92
N GLY A 479 39.55 -4.60 12.06
CA GLY A 479 38.82 -4.07 13.22
C GLY A 479 38.60 -2.56 13.20
N LYS A 480 38.90 -1.88 12.09
CA LYS A 480 38.64 -0.45 11.88
C LYS A 480 37.80 -0.25 10.63
N ASP A 481 36.80 0.62 10.75
CA ASP A 481 35.99 1.04 9.62
C ASP A 481 36.81 1.97 8.72
N VAL A 482 36.98 1.61 7.46
CA VAL A 482 37.60 2.45 6.45
C VAL A 482 36.50 3.26 5.76
N GLU A 483 36.59 4.57 5.90
CA GLU A 483 35.54 5.51 5.51
C GLU A 483 35.53 5.73 3.98
N GLU A 484 34.49 5.25 3.30
CA GLU A 484 34.17 5.73 1.95
C GLU A 484 33.51 7.11 1.99
N VAL A 485 33.43 7.82 0.85
CA VAL A 485 32.78 9.14 0.79
C VAL A 485 31.26 8.98 0.96
N PRO A 486 30.57 9.76 1.81
CA PRO A 486 29.10 9.75 1.88
C PRO A 486 28.47 10.17 0.55
N HIS A 487 27.44 9.45 0.10
CA HIS A 487 26.62 9.76 -1.07
C HIS A 487 25.28 10.36 -0.61
N LEU A 488 24.80 11.40 -1.28
CA LEU A 488 23.44 11.88 -1.10
C LEU A 488 22.53 10.99 -1.96
N LEU A 489 21.56 10.34 -1.35
CA LEU A 489 20.58 9.52 -2.08
C LEU A 489 19.45 10.39 -2.61
N ASP A 490 19.02 11.33 -1.79
CA ASP A 490 17.87 12.17 -2.08
C ASP A 490 17.93 13.48 -1.32
N SER A 491 17.47 14.55 -1.96
CA SER A 491 17.28 15.87 -1.38
C SER A 491 15.86 16.33 -1.73
N LEU A 492 15.05 16.63 -0.72
CA LEU A 492 13.63 16.95 -0.88
C LEU A 492 13.36 18.39 -0.45
N ASN A 493 12.61 19.11 -1.29
CA ASN A 493 12.14 20.46 -1.01
C ASN A 493 10.62 20.49 -1.02
N TYR A 494 10.03 21.29 -0.14
CA TYR A 494 8.58 21.35 0.04
C TYR A 494 8.02 22.73 -0.29
N ASN A 495 6.81 22.75 -0.85
CA ASN A 495 6.04 23.97 -1.03
C ASN A 495 5.56 24.51 0.33
N ARG A 496 4.95 25.68 0.32
CA ARG A 496 4.52 26.41 1.53
C ARG A 496 3.51 25.64 2.40
N LEU A 497 2.84 24.64 1.83
CA LEU A 497 1.88 23.76 2.53
C LEU A 497 2.52 22.46 3.04
N GLY A 498 3.80 22.24 2.74
CA GLY A 498 4.50 21.00 3.11
C GLY A 498 4.35 19.86 2.11
N GLN A 499 3.82 20.11 0.92
CA GLN A 499 3.79 19.10 -0.16
C GLN A 499 5.12 19.12 -0.93
N LEU A 500 5.57 17.96 -1.42
CA LEU A 500 6.84 17.85 -2.15
C LEU A 500 6.81 18.76 -3.38
N LEU A 501 7.75 19.68 -3.49
CA LEU A 501 7.86 20.60 -4.62
C LEU A 501 8.83 20.07 -5.66
N ASP A 502 10.00 19.65 -5.18
CA ASP A 502 11.03 19.06 -5.98
C ASP A 502 11.86 18.10 -5.15
N ARG A 503 12.45 17.12 -5.83
CA ARG A 503 13.46 16.25 -5.27
C ARG A 503 14.63 16.14 -6.22
N SER A 504 15.82 15.91 -5.69
CA SER A 504 17.02 15.73 -6.49
C SER A 504 17.83 14.53 -6.03
N LEU A 505 18.24 13.70 -6.99
CA LEU A 505 19.07 12.51 -6.79
C LEU A 505 20.52 12.86 -7.14
N GLY A 506 21.51 12.33 -6.41
CA GLY A 506 22.92 12.42 -6.81
C GLY A 506 23.93 12.72 -5.70
N ARG A 507 25.21 12.74 -6.06
CA ARG A 507 26.38 12.68 -5.16
C ARG A 507 26.74 14.01 -4.47
N LEU A 508 27.23 13.95 -3.22
CA LEU A 508 27.95 15.07 -2.58
C LEU A 508 29.38 15.16 -3.16
N PRO A 509 29.88 16.34 -3.56
CA PRO A 509 31.18 16.45 -4.20
C PRO A 509 32.30 15.84 -3.34
N ALA A 510 33.20 15.07 -3.96
CA ALA A 510 34.34 14.43 -3.30
C ALA A 510 35.19 15.45 -2.53
N LYS A 511 35.89 15.01 -1.48
CA LYS A 511 36.76 15.82 -0.59
C LYS A 511 37.72 16.75 -1.35
N THR A 512 38.11 16.42 -2.58
CA THR A 512 39.01 17.17 -3.48
C THR A 512 38.35 18.34 -4.22
N LEU A 513 37.01 18.43 -4.25
CA LEU A 513 36.22 19.45 -4.97
C LEU A 513 35.63 20.54 -4.05
N LYS A 514 36.08 20.63 -2.79
CA LYS A 514 35.72 21.72 -1.86
C LYS A 514 36.04 23.14 -2.36
N LYS A 515 36.73 23.29 -3.50
CA LYS A 515 37.07 24.59 -4.09
C LYS A 515 35.94 25.26 -4.89
N GLU A 516 34.87 24.57 -5.27
CA GLU A 516 33.78 25.18 -6.07
C GLU A 516 32.39 25.20 -5.44
N GLY A 517 32.18 24.59 -4.27
CA GLY A 517 30.98 24.82 -3.44
C GLY A 517 29.60 24.48 -4.07
N LYS A 518 29.55 23.82 -5.23
CA LYS A 518 28.30 23.44 -5.90
C LYS A 518 28.01 21.95 -5.73
N ILE A 519 26.83 21.63 -5.17
CA ILE A 519 26.21 20.30 -5.23
C ILE A 519 25.91 20.02 -6.71
N ARG A 520 26.26 18.83 -7.22
CA ARG A 520 25.90 18.39 -8.56
C ARG A 520 24.78 17.36 -8.44
N PHE A 521 23.61 17.70 -8.97
CA PHE A 521 22.46 16.82 -9.00
C PHE A 521 22.49 16.00 -10.30
N THR A 522 22.34 14.69 -10.19
CA THR A 522 22.28 13.73 -11.30
C THR A 522 20.92 13.82 -11.99
N GLU A 523 19.84 14.09 -11.23
CA GLU A 523 18.48 14.32 -11.73
C GLU A 523 17.68 15.18 -10.74
N ALA A 524 16.75 16.00 -11.25
CA ALA A 524 15.76 16.71 -10.44
C ALA A 524 14.35 16.45 -10.98
N GLN A 525 13.42 16.08 -10.09
CA GLN A 525 12.00 15.86 -10.38
C GLN A 525 11.16 16.94 -9.70
N PHE A 526 10.26 17.57 -10.44
CA PHE A 526 9.32 18.58 -9.93
C PHE A 526 7.92 18.00 -9.78
N TYR A 527 7.14 18.56 -8.86
CA TYR A 527 5.77 18.13 -8.58
C TYR A 527 4.83 19.33 -8.51
N SER A 528 3.62 19.18 -9.05
CA SER A 528 2.54 20.14 -8.89
C SER A 528 1.24 19.43 -8.50
N TYR A 529 0.36 20.15 -7.82
CA TYR A 529 -0.88 19.60 -7.26
C TYR A 529 -2.10 20.44 -7.69
N ASN A 530 -3.26 19.80 -7.81
CA ASN A 530 -4.52 20.52 -7.94
C ASN A 530 -5.07 20.96 -6.56
N ILE A 531 -6.19 21.67 -6.55
CA ILE A 531 -6.83 22.17 -5.32
C ILE A 531 -7.23 21.07 -4.33
N ARG A 532 -7.45 19.84 -4.80
CA ARG A 532 -7.72 18.66 -3.96
C ARG A 532 -6.46 17.96 -3.47
N GLY A 533 -5.28 18.52 -3.74
CA GLY A 533 -3.99 17.91 -3.40
C GLY A 533 -3.60 16.75 -4.32
N TRP A 534 -4.31 16.52 -5.43
CA TRP A 534 -3.95 15.44 -6.36
C TRP A 534 -2.73 15.85 -7.15
N TRP A 535 -1.80 14.92 -7.31
CA TRP A 535 -0.64 15.11 -8.18
C TRP A 535 -1.12 15.35 -9.61
N LYS A 536 -0.80 16.54 -10.12
CA LYS A 536 -1.19 17.03 -11.43
C LYS A 536 -0.06 16.85 -12.44
N GLU A 537 1.18 17.15 -12.09
CA GLU A 537 2.30 17.02 -13.04
C GLU A 537 3.58 16.63 -12.33
N SER A 538 4.42 15.86 -13.03
CA SER A 538 5.82 15.78 -12.71
C SER A 538 6.75 15.86 -13.89
N SER A 539 7.90 16.46 -13.70
CA SER A 539 8.88 16.57 -14.76
C SER A 539 10.28 16.34 -14.23
N ALA A 540 11.05 15.51 -14.94
CA ALA A 540 12.49 15.44 -14.77
C ALA A 540 13.14 16.53 -15.64
N ASN A 541 14.02 17.35 -15.06
CA ASN A 541 14.59 18.52 -15.76
C ASN A 541 15.85 18.25 -16.59
N THR A 542 16.37 17.03 -16.57
CA THR A 542 17.66 16.76 -17.17
C THR A 542 17.49 16.30 -18.61
N LYS A 543 17.94 17.14 -19.55
CA LYS A 543 18.52 16.64 -20.82
C LYS A 543 19.78 15.87 -20.44
N LEU A 544 19.66 14.59 -20.13
CA LEU A 544 20.79 13.74 -19.75
C LEU A 544 21.75 13.59 -20.95
N PRO A 545 23.06 13.94 -20.81
CA PRO A 545 24.05 13.73 -21.86
C PRO A 545 24.21 12.25 -22.19
N LEU A 546 24.31 11.97 -23.48
CA LEU A 546 24.28 10.62 -24.05
C LEU A 546 25.63 9.90 -23.85
N GLY A 547 25.67 8.82 -23.08
CA GLY A 547 26.63 7.75 -23.32
C GLY A 547 26.43 7.14 -24.73
N SER A 548 27.40 6.36 -25.22
CA SER A 548 27.61 5.85 -26.60
C SER A 548 26.44 5.12 -27.33
N TYR A 549 25.21 5.16 -26.82
CA TYR A 549 24.04 4.43 -27.32
C TYR A 549 22.92 5.30 -27.96
N GLY A 550 23.11 6.62 -28.10
CA GLY A 550 22.35 7.43 -29.07
C GLY A 550 20.85 7.68 -28.82
N LEU A 551 20.37 7.67 -27.56
CA LEU A 551 18.95 7.88 -27.22
C LEU A 551 18.69 9.12 -26.35
N ASN A 552 18.10 10.19 -26.90
CA ASN A 552 17.60 11.33 -26.11
C ASN A 552 16.48 10.88 -25.14
N ALA A 553 16.76 10.76 -23.85
CA ALA A 553 15.76 10.43 -22.84
C ALA A 553 15.31 11.71 -22.10
N THR A 554 14.15 12.23 -22.47
CA THR A 554 13.37 13.15 -21.61
C THR A 554 12.29 12.31 -20.91
N THR A 555 12.26 12.27 -19.58
CA THR A 555 11.36 11.38 -18.80
C THR A 555 10.29 12.07 -17.97
N GLY A 556 10.01 13.36 -18.21
CA GLY A 556 8.90 14.01 -17.51
C GLY A 556 7.52 13.45 -17.88
N LEU A 557 6.67 13.33 -16.86
CA LEU A 557 5.33 12.72 -16.86
C LEU A 557 4.27 13.74 -16.39
N ASN A 558 3.45 14.24 -17.31
CA ASN A 558 2.30 15.09 -16.99
C ASN A 558 1.04 14.24 -16.79
N PHE A 559 0.50 14.21 -15.57
CA PHE A 559 -0.69 13.44 -15.19
C PHE A 559 -1.96 14.26 -15.40
N ARG A 560 -2.69 14.01 -16.48
CA ARG A 560 -3.92 14.74 -16.71
C ARG A 560 -5.08 13.99 -16.07
N HIS A 561 -5.60 14.57 -15.00
CA HIS A 561 -6.98 14.37 -14.55
C HIS A 561 -7.86 15.30 -15.39
N ASN A 562 -7.82 15.15 -16.72
CA ASN A 562 -8.46 16.08 -17.66
C ASN A 562 -9.96 16.25 -17.33
N LEU A 563 -10.37 17.44 -16.90
CA LEU A 563 -11.75 17.77 -16.55
C LEU A 563 -12.56 18.20 -17.79
N ASP A 564 -11.91 18.38 -18.94
CA ASP A 564 -12.48 19.19 -20.02
C ASP A 564 -13.37 18.44 -21.01
N TYR A 565 -13.33 17.10 -21.12
CA TYR A 565 -14.14 16.41 -22.14
C TYR A 565 -14.76 15.03 -21.81
N THR A 566 -14.37 14.35 -20.72
CA THR A 566 -15.05 13.13 -20.20
C THR A 566 -14.93 12.97 -18.68
N GLY A 567 -14.69 14.09 -17.96
CA GLY A 567 -14.08 14.19 -16.63
C GLY A 567 -14.25 12.98 -15.69
N GLN A 568 -13.11 12.41 -15.29
CA GLN A 568 -13.04 11.45 -14.18
C GLN A 568 -12.91 12.26 -12.88
N TYR A 569 -14.03 12.81 -12.43
CA TYR A 569 -14.14 13.61 -11.21
C TYR A 569 -13.91 12.79 -9.94
N ASN A 570 -14.05 11.47 -10.03
CA ASN A 570 -13.93 10.52 -8.91
C ASN A 570 -12.50 9.98 -8.65
N GLY A 571 -11.47 10.55 -9.28
CA GLY A 571 -10.05 10.26 -9.01
C GLY A 571 -9.36 9.26 -9.93
N ASN A 572 -10.08 8.65 -10.90
CA ASN A 572 -9.40 7.82 -11.90
C ASN A 572 -8.54 8.70 -12.84
N ILE A 573 -7.35 8.21 -13.17
CA ILE A 573 -6.47 8.89 -14.14
C ILE A 573 -7.00 8.64 -15.55
N ASN A 574 -7.40 9.68 -16.27
CA ASN A 574 -7.89 9.50 -17.65
C ASN A 574 -6.78 9.50 -18.70
N SER A 575 -5.65 10.18 -18.44
CA SER A 575 -4.52 10.18 -19.36
C SER A 575 -3.23 10.58 -18.66
N VAL A 576 -2.13 10.05 -19.18
CA VAL A 576 -0.76 10.47 -18.85
C VAL A 576 -0.12 10.96 -20.14
N THR A 577 0.57 12.08 -20.08
CA THR A 577 1.28 12.67 -21.21
C THR A 577 2.77 12.75 -20.93
N TRP A 578 3.58 12.28 -21.86
CA TRP A 578 5.03 12.45 -21.84
C TRP A 578 5.39 13.86 -22.30
N LEU A 579 6.52 14.43 -21.85
CA LEU A 579 6.96 15.78 -22.24
C LEU A 579 7.20 15.98 -23.75
N ASN A 580 7.37 14.90 -24.53
CA ASN A 580 7.61 14.94 -25.98
C ASN A 580 6.34 14.59 -26.81
N ASP A 581 5.15 14.99 -26.34
CA ASP A 581 3.85 14.85 -27.03
C ASP A 581 3.30 13.41 -27.25
N GLY A 582 3.90 12.39 -26.63
CA GLY A 582 3.30 11.05 -26.49
C GLY A 582 2.47 10.91 -25.20
N GLY A 583 1.87 9.74 -24.98
CA GLY A 583 1.16 9.47 -23.72
C GLY A 583 0.36 8.18 -23.72
N MET A 584 -0.46 8.00 -22.69
CA MET A 584 -1.47 6.94 -22.56
C MET A 584 -2.82 7.54 -22.22
N ASP A 585 -3.88 7.08 -22.88
CA ASP A 585 -5.28 7.37 -22.55
C ASP A 585 -5.92 6.13 -21.92
N TYR A 586 -6.64 6.32 -20.82
CA TYR A 586 -7.25 5.26 -20.04
C TYR A 586 -8.78 5.34 -20.11
N SER A 587 -9.43 4.18 -20.03
CA SER A 587 -10.88 4.07 -19.99
C SER A 587 -11.30 3.01 -18.99
N TYR A 588 -12.43 3.25 -18.34
CA TYR A 588 -12.95 2.42 -17.26
C TYR A 588 -14.41 2.06 -17.50
N ASP A 589 -14.88 0.98 -16.88
CA ASP A 589 -16.31 0.72 -16.76
C ASP A 589 -16.97 1.49 -15.59
N GLY A 590 -18.29 1.37 -15.43
CA GLY A 590 -19.07 2.08 -14.39
C GLY A 590 -18.71 1.67 -12.96
N VAL A 591 -17.87 0.64 -12.79
CA VAL A 591 -17.34 0.21 -11.48
C VAL A 591 -15.82 0.43 -11.37
N ASN A 592 -15.26 1.28 -12.23
CA ASN A 592 -13.88 1.77 -12.19
C ASN A 592 -12.81 0.70 -12.48
N ARG A 593 -13.16 -0.36 -13.22
CA ARG A 593 -12.20 -1.35 -13.72
C ARG A 593 -11.65 -0.90 -15.07
N LEU A 594 -10.37 -1.09 -15.30
CA LEU A 594 -9.67 -0.68 -16.52
C LEU A 594 -10.20 -1.47 -17.73
N THR A 595 -10.81 -0.82 -18.70
CA THR A 595 -11.25 -1.47 -19.95
C THR A 595 -10.26 -1.25 -21.09
N SER A 596 -9.44 -0.19 -21.00
CA SER A 596 -8.42 0.11 -22.01
C SER A 596 -7.36 1.08 -21.49
N ALA A 597 -6.12 0.87 -21.91
CA ALA A 597 -4.98 1.78 -21.84
C ALA A 597 -4.36 1.86 -23.24
N LYS A 598 -4.51 2.98 -23.94
CA LYS A 598 -4.05 3.16 -25.34
C LYS A 598 -2.97 4.21 -25.42
N GLY A 599 -2.01 4.03 -26.33
CA GLY A 599 -1.11 5.13 -26.70
C GLY A 599 -1.91 6.35 -27.14
N LYS A 600 -1.60 7.51 -26.59
CA LYS A 600 -2.30 8.76 -26.93
C LYS A 600 -2.07 9.09 -28.40
N GLY A 601 -3.15 9.12 -29.19
CA GLY A 601 -3.08 9.28 -30.64
C GLY A 601 -2.35 8.15 -31.38
N SER A 602 -2.19 6.97 -30.76
CA SER A 602 -1.41 5.84 -31.29
C SER A 602 -2.04 4.48 -30.94
N THR A 603 -1.70 3.44 -31.70
CA THR A 603 -2.05 2.04 -31.37
C THR A 603 -0.89 1.29 -30.69
N LYS A 604 0.23 1.98 -30.45
CA LYS A 604 1.42 1.40 -29.81
C LYS A 604 1.21 1.23 -28.31
N PHE A 605 1.88 0.23 -27.72
CA PHE A 605 1.90 -0.02 -26.27
C PHE A 605 0.50 -0.17 -25.64
N SER A 606 -0.50 -0.60 -26.42
CA SER A 606 -1.88 -0.63 -25.93
C SER A 606 -2.22 -1.92 -25.20
N GLU A 607 -3.03 -1.81 -24.15
CA GLU A 607 -3.73 -2.90 -23.49
C GLU A 607 -5.23 -2.59 -23.57
N GLU A 608 -5.98 -3.35 -24.39
CA GLU A 608 -7.37 -3.05 -24.72
C GLU A 608 -8.24 -4.32 -24.80
N GLY A 609 -9.54 -4.17 -25.08
CA GLY A 609 -10.46 -5.30 -25.17
C GLY A 609 -10.62 -6.05 -23.85
N ILE A 610 -10.42 -5.35 -22.72
CA ILE A 610 -10.46 -5.96 -21.40
C ILE A 610 -11.92 -6.09 -20.96
N GLU A 611 -12.37 -7.32 -20.85
CA GLU A 611 -13.71 -7.66 -20.37
C GLU A 611 -13.63 -8.42 -19.07
N TYR A 612 -14.64 -8.24 -18.22
CA TYR A 612 -14.71 -8.85 -16.91
C TYR A 612 -16.01 -9.60 -16.70
N ASP A 613 -15.96 -10.68 -15.92
CA ASP A 613 -17.16 -11.27 -15.35
C ASP A 613 -17.70 -10.41 -14.17
N ARG A 614 -18.76 -10.91 -13.53
CA ARG A 614 -19.44 -10.21 -12.45
C ARG A 614 -18.61 -10.08 -11.16
N ASN A 615 -17.65 -10.96 -10.90
CA ASN A 615 -16.70 -10.86 -9.78
C ASN A 615 -15.42 -10.10 -10.18
N GLY A 616 -15.32 -9.61 -11.42
CA GLY A 616 -14.10 -8.95 -11.89
C GLY A 616 -12.99 -9.90 -12.31
N ASN A 617 -13.29 -11.17 -12.62
CA ASN A 617 -12.30 -12.00 -13.31
C ASN A 617 -12.17 -11.56 -14.78
N ILE A 618 -10.94 -11.45 -15.30
CA ILE A 618 -10.69 -11.09 -16.71
C ILE A 618 -11.21 -12.20 -17.63
N LYS A 619 -11.96 -11.85 -18.67
CA LYS A 619 -12.48 -12.78 -19.70
C LYS A 619 -11.67 -12.71 -20.98
N SER A 620 -11.27 -11.50 -21.38
CA SER A 620 -10.44 -11.24 -22.56
C SER A 620 -9.48 -10.09 -22.30
N LEU A 621 -8.37 -10.08 -23.02
CA LEU A 621 -7.39 -9.00 -22.99
C LEU A 621 -6.56 -9.01 -24.28
N GLN A 622 -6.34 -7.86 -24.87
CA GLN A 622 -5.48 -7.68 -26.04
C GLN A 622 -4.30 -6.77 -25.72
N ARG A 623 -3.10 -7.13 -26.19
CA ARG A 623 -1.89 -6.29 -26.07
C ARG A 623 -1.24 -6.05 -27.41
N LYS A 624 -0.80 -4.81 -27.62
CA LYS A 624 0.06 -4.43 -28.75
C LYS A 624 1.39 -3.92 -28.24
N ASN A 625 2.48 -4.36 -28.87
CA ASN A 625 3.82 -3.91 -28.51
C ASN A 625 4.09 -2.46 -28.96
N ALA A 626 5.33 -2.02 -28.76
CA ALA A 626 5.84 -0.71 -29.17
C ALA A 626 5.68 -0.35 -30.66
N ASN A 627 5.53 -1.35 -31.53
CA ASN A 627 5.33 -1.16 -32.97
C ASN A 627 3.84 -1.15 -33.35
N GLY A 628 2.94 -1.35 -32.39
CA GLY A 628 1.50 -1.46 -32.63
C GLY A 628 1.08 -2.85 -33.16
N VAL A 629 1.97 -3.84 -33.09
CA VAL A 629 1.66 -5.23 -33.49
C VAL A 629 0.92 -5.91 -32.34
N LEU A 630 -0.19 -6.57 -32.65
CA LEU A 630 -0.95 -7.39 -31.71
C LEU A 630 -0.13 -8.62 -31.32
N ILE A 631 0.34 -8.64 -30.08
CA ILE A 631 1.13 -9.74 -29.50
C ILE A 631 0.26 -10.68 -28.69
N ASP A 632 -0.80 -10.17 -28.05
CA ASP A 632 -1.70 -10.96 -27.22
C ASP A 632 -3.15 -10.74 -27.68
N ASN A 633 -3.91 -11.82 -27.82
CA ASN A 633 -5.36 -11.85 -27.95
C ASN A 633 -5.93 -12.97 -27.07
N LEU A 634 -5.96 -12.69 -25.77
CA LEU A 634 -6.17 -13.67 -24.72
C LEU A 634 -7.65 -13.93 -24.47
N SER A 635 -7.99 -15.21 -24.28
CA SER A 635 -9.29 -15.64 -23.75
C SER A 635 -9.10 -16.52 -22.52
N TYR A 636 -9.70 -16.10 -21.41
CA TYR A 636 -9.53 -16.71 -20.09
C TYR A 636 -10.67 -17.67 -19.79
N GLN A 637 -10.36 -18.95 -19.60
CA GLN A 637 -11.34 -19.97 -19.25
C GLN A 637 -11.24 -20.28 -17.76
N TYR A 638 -12.37 -20.33 -17.06
CA TYR A 638 -12.46 -20.62 -15.63
C TYR A 638 -13.00 -22.02 -15.41
N GLU A 639 -12.64 -22.60 -14.26
CA GLU A 639 -13.21 -23.89 -13.85
C GLU A 639 -14.74 -23.82 -13.81
N GLY A 640 -15.39 -24.92 -14.21
CA GLY A 640 -16.83 -25.06 -14.12
C GLY A 640 -17.65 -24.29 -15.17
N GLY A 641 -17.09 -24.04 -16.36
CA GLY A 641 -17.91 -23.66 -17.53
C GLY A 641 -17.38 -22.56 -18.46
N GLY A 642 -16.07 -22.43 -18.65
CA GLY A 642 -15.50 -21.50 -19.63
C GLY A 642 -15.33 -20.07 -19.08
N GLN A 643 -15.44 -19.03 -19.91
CA GLN A 643 -15.23 -17.63 -19.47
C GLN A 643 -16.18 -17.18 -18.34
N GLU A 644 -17.36 -17.79 -18.23
CA GLU A 644 -18.36 -17.54 -17.17
C GLU A 644 -18.45 -18.71 -16.17
N GLY A 645 -17.43 -19.58 -16.10
CA GLY A 645 -17.43 -20.77 -15.26
C GLY A 645 -17.72 -20.49 -13.78
N ASN A 646 -18.24 -21.46 -13.03
CA ASN A 646 -18.71 -21.26 -11.66
C ASN A 646 -17.60 -21.17 -10.58
N SER A 647 -16.42 -20.64 -10.93
CA SER A 647 -15.26 -20.49 -10.07
C SER A 647 -14.51 -19.18 -10.37
N ASN A 648 -13.71 -18.74 -9.42
CA ASN A 648 -12.71 -17.68 -9.63
C ASN A 648 -11.32 -18.27 -10.03
N ARG A 649 -11.17 -19.60 -10.00
CA ARG A 649 -9.93 -20.30 -10.41
C ARG A 649 -9.85 -20.38 -11.93
N LEU A 650 -8.72 -19.94 -12.47
CA LEU A 650 -8.42 -19.99 -13.90
C LEU A 650 -8.14 -21.43 -14.31
N LEU A 651 -8.80 -21.92 -15.36
CA LEU A 651 -8.57 -23.25 -15.91
C LEU A 651 -7.49 -23.23 -16.99
N SER A 652 -7.57 -22.29 -17.93
CA SER A 652 -6.61 -22.13 -19.01
C SER A 652 -6.74 -20.75 -19.64
N VAL A 653 -5.74 -20.36 -20.44
CA VAL A 653 -5.80 -19.18 -21.30
C VAL A 653 -5.28 -19.54 -22.67
N SER A 654 -6.01 -19.12 -23.70
CA SER A 654 -5.59 -19.24 -25.10
C SER A 654 -5.18 -17.88 -25.63
N ASP A 655 -4.11 -17.83 -26.42
CA ASP A 655 -3.73 -16.65 -27.19
C ASP A 655 -4.01 -16.86 -28.69
N ASN A 656 -4.83 -15.98 -29.26
CA ASN A 656 -5.24 -15.98 -30.67
C ASN A 656 -4.58 -14.85 -31.47
N SER A 657 -3.46 -14.29 -31.00
CA SER A 657 -2.74 -13.21 -31.70
C SER A 657 -2.01 -13.71 -32.96
N GLY A 658 -1.54 -14.96 -32.93
CA GLY A 658 -0.68 -15.54 -33.96
C GLY A 658 0.74 -14.95 -33.99
N ASN A 659 1.10 -14.11 -33.02
CA ASN A 659 2.43 -13.51 -32.86
C ASN A 659 2.99 -13.87 -31.47
N ASP A 660 4.27 -13.61 -31.25
CA ASP A 660 4.88 -13.91 -29.95
C ASP A 660 4.38 -12.93 -28.87
N GLY A 661 3.51 -13.46 -28.01
CA GLY A 661 2.90 -12.86 -26.82
C GLY A 661 2.16 -13.91 -25.98
N TYR A 662 1.83 -13.56 -24.71
CA TYR A 662 1.58 -14.46 -23.55
C TYR A 662 2.78 -15.41 -23.30
N PRO A 663 2.88 -16.31 -22.28
CA PRO A 663 3.92 -17.32 -22.45
C PRO A 663 3.54 -18.18 -23.66
N THR A 664 4.55 -18.42 -24.48
CA THR A 664 4.60 -18.47 -25.95
C THR A 664 3.67 -19.46 -26.65
N SER A 665 3.39 -19.20 -27.94
CA SER A 665 2.60 -20.08 -28.80
C SER A 665 3.13 -21.53 -28.81
N GLY A 666 2.22 -22.51 -28.66
CA GLY A 666 2.55 -23.94 -28.78
C GLY A 666 2.44 -24.78 -27.48
N PHE A 667 2.19 -24.16 -26.32
CA PHE A 667 1.95 -24.89 -25.08
C PHE A 667 0.48 -24.83 -24.66
N SER A 668 -0.13 -26.00 -24.44
CA SER A 668 -1.51 -26.15 -23.98
C SER A 668 -1.57 -27.00 -22.73
N GLY A 669 -2.53 -26.69 -21.85
CA GLY A 669 -2.74 -27.44 -20.62
C GLY A 669 -3.56 -26.66 -19.61
N ASN A 670 -4.18 -27.39 -18.68
CA ASN A 670 -4.98 -26.80 -17.64
C ASN A 670 -4.13 -26.51 -16.39
N PHE A 671 -4.43 -25.38 -15.76
CA PHE A 671 -3.97 -25.07 -14.42
C PHE A 671 -4.64 -25.99 -13.40
N SER A 672 -3.92 -26.33 -12.35
CA SER A 672 -4.36 -27.14 -11.21
C SER A 672 -4.12 -26.37 -9.92
N TYR A 673 -4.81 -26.76 -8.84
CA TYR A 673 -4.78 -26.03 -7.57
C TYR A 673 -4.71 -26.96 -6.36
N ASP A 674 -4.06 -26.50 -5.29
CA ASP A 674 -4.05 -27.20 -4.00
C ASP A 674 -5.30 -26.89 -3.15
N GLY A 675 -5.34 -27.48 -1.94
CA GLY A 675 -6.46 -27.29 -1.01
C GLY A 675 -6.65 -25.86 -0.49
N ASN A 676 -5.64 -24.99 -0.56
CA ASN A 676 -5.78 -23.57 -0.23
C ASN A 676 -6.16 -22.71 -1.43
N GLY A 677 -6.28 -23.30 -2.62
CA GLY A 677 -6.59 -22.59 -3.86
C GLY A 677 -5.36 -21.97 -4.51
N ASN A 678 -4.15 -22.45 -4.22
CA ASN A 678 -2.94 -22.00 -4.89
C ASN A 678 -2.70 -22.80 -6.17
N MET A 679 -2.33 -22.13 -7.26
CA MET A 679 -1.99 -22.80 -8.52
C MET A 679 -0.75 -23.70 -8.36
N THR A 680 -0.79 -24.94 -8.81
CA THR A 680 0.27 -25.95 -8.62
C THR A 680 1.05 -26.27 -9.90
N ASN A 681 0.66 -25.74 -11.05
CA ASN A 681 1.37 -25.87 -12.33
C ASN A 681 1.07 -24.67 -13.24
N TYR A 682 1.91 -24.42 -14.24
CA TYR A 682 1.65 -23.42 -15.28
C TYR A 682 2.16 -23.95 -16.63
N PRO A 683 1.35 -24.75 -17.35
CA PRO A 683 1.79 -25.45 -18.56
C PRO A 683 2.26 -24.53 -19.69
N ALA A 684 1.63 -23.38 -19.89
CA ALA A 684 2.05 -22.42 -20.92
C ALA A 684 3.45 -21.83 -20.68
N ARG A 685 3.92 -21.82 -19.42
CA ARG A 685 5.30 -21.49 -19.05
C ARG A 685 6.18 -22.73 -18.90
N LYS A 686 5.69 -23.94 -19.22
CA LYS A 686 6.34 -25.24 -18.95
C LYS A 686 6.69 -25.49 -17.49
N ILE A 687 5.93 -24.88 -16.57
CA ILE A 687 6.04 -25.13 -15.15
C ILE A 687 5.20 -26.35 -14.84
N THR A 688 5.85 -27.44 -14.43
CA THR A 688 5.19 -28.71 -14.11
C THR A 688 4.76 -28.80 -12.66
N GLU A 689 5.43 -28.05 -11.77
CA GLU A 689 5.15 -28.07 -10.34
C GLU A 689 5.43 -26.72 -9.68
N ILE A 690 4.51 -26.30 -8.81
CA ILE A 690 4.65 -25.19 -7.88
C ILE A 690 4.29 -25.74 -6.49
N LYS A 691 5.21 -25.68 -5.54
CA LYS A 691 4.99 -26.08 -4.15
C LYS A 691 4.90 -24.86 -3.24
N TYR A 692 4.09 -24.97 -2.19
CA TYR A 692 3.90 -23.93 -1.18
C TYR A 692 4.19 -24.47 0.20
N ASN A 693 4.86 -23.67 1.03
CA ASN A 693 5.20 -24.02 2.40
C ASN A 693 3.97 -23.92 3.34
N LEU A 694 4.17 -24.20 4.63
CA LEU A 694 3.12 -24.13 5.66
C LEU A 694 2.51 -22.73 5.83
N LEU A 695 3.20 -21.66 5.43
CA LEU A 695 2.71 -20.27 5.46
C LEU A 695 1.93 -19.90 4.20
N ASN A 696 1.76 -20.84 3.27
CA ASN A 696 1.15 -20.61 1.96
C ASN A 696 2.03 -19.76 1.01
N LEU A 697 3.33 -19.62 1.31
CA LEU A 697 4.31 -18.93 0.46
C LEU A 697 4.96 -19.92 -0.51
N GLN A 698 5.37 -19.44 -1.68
CA GLN A 698 5.97 -20.28 -2.72
C GLN A 698 7.30 -20.88 -2.26
N GLN A 699 7.39 -22.21 -2.20
CA GLN A 699 8.56 -22.96 -1.72
C GLN A 699 9.51 -23.35 -2.85
N SER A 700 8.99 -23.87 -3.96
CA SER A 700 9.78 -24.28 -5.13
C SER A 700 8.96 -24.26 -6.41
N VAL A 701 9.64 -24.07 -7.54
CA VAL A 701 9.05 -24.09 -8.88
C VAL A 701 9.92 -24.94 -9.78
N THR A 702 9.31 -25.92 -10.47
CA THR A 702 10.00 -26.74 -11.46
C THR A 702 9.60 -26.30 -12.87
N LEU A 703 10.55 -25.70 -13.57
CA LEU A 703 10.44 -25.11 -14.90
C LEU A 703 11.42 -25.84 -15.83
N ASP A 704 10.95 -26.37 -16.97
CA ASP A 704 11.82 -27.05 -17.95
C ASP A 704 12.71 -28.16 -17.33
N GLY A 705 12.20 -28.85 -16.30
CA GLY A 705 12.91 -29.92 -15.59
C GLY A 705 13.97 -29.45 -14.57
N LEU A 706 14.15 -28.14 -14.41
CA LEU A 706 15.03 -27.53 -13.41
C LEU A 706 14.18 -26.92 -12.28
N THR A 707 14.69 -26.98 -11.04
CA THR A 707 13.93 -26.52 -9.87
C THR A 707 14.61 -25.36 -9.16
N GLN A 708 13.96 -24.20 -9.16
CA GLN A 708 14.30 -23.11 -8.24
C GLN A 708 13.61 -23.31 -6.89
N GLY A 709 14.10 -22.64 -5.86
CA GLY A 709 13.50 -22.72 -4.54
C GLY A 709 13.75 -21.50 -3.68
N TYR A 710 12.98 -21.40 -2.59
CA TYR A 710 13.04 -20.29 -1.65
C TYR A 710 13.15 -20.82 -0.23
N ASP A 711 14.02 -20.21 0.56
CA ASP A 711 14.10 -20.42 2.01
C ASP A 711 13.43 -19.23 2.71
N TYR A 712 12.59 -19.49 3.71
CA TYR A 712 11.91 -18.46 4.51
C TYR A 712 12.11 -18.70 5.99
N ALA A 713 12.11 -17.65 6.79
CA ALA A 713 11.80 -17.77 8.21
C ALA A 713 10.31 -18.08 8.40
N ALA A 714 9.97 -18.74 9.50
CA ALA A 714 8.59 -19.11 9.83
C ALA A 714 7.68 -17.91 10.11
N ASP A 715 8.23 -16.70 10.24
CA ASP A 715 7.47 -15.45 10.29
C ASP A 715 7.14 -14.87 8.90
N GLY A 716 7.60 -15.52 7.82
CA GLY A 716 7.36 -15.15 6.42
C GLY A 716 8.51 -14.39 5.75
N THR A 717 9.58 -14.06 6.47
CA THR A 717 10.74 -13.35 5.90
C THR A 717 11.45 -14.22 4.86
N LYS A 718 11.61 -13.73 3.63
CA LYS A 718 12.40 -14.41 2.57
C LYS A 718 13.88 -14.32 2.92
N LEU A 719 14.54 -15.47 3.01
CA LEU A 719 15.94 -15.57 3.45
C LEU A 719 16.90 -15.91 2.30
N ALA A 720 16.47 -16.73 1.34
CA ALA A 720 17.25 -16.99 0.14
C ALA A 720 16.41 -17.38 -1.08
N PHE A 721 16.96 -17.09 -2.24
CA PHE A 721 16.54 -17.63 -3.53
C PHE A 721 17.59 -18.61 -4.04
N ARG A 722 17.18 -19.82 -4.43
CA ARG A 722 18.01 -20.87 -5.01
C ARG A 722 17.75 -20.97 -6.51
N GLN A 723 18.77 -20.69 -7.31
CA GLN A 723 18.70 -20.70 -8.76
C GLN A 723 18.47 -22.12 -9.33
N ALA A 724 17.68 -22.21 -10.41
CA ALA A 724 17.30 -23.48 -11.01
C ALA A 724 18.48 -24.19 -11.70
N LYS A 725 19.32 -23.43 -12.41
CA LYS A 725 20.37 -23.98 -13.30
C LYS A 725 21.58 -24.58 -12.56
N ASN A 726 22.02 -23.95 -11.47
CA ASN A 726 23.27 -24.31 -10.80
C ASN A 726 23.08 -24.59 -9.29
N GLY A 727 21.88 -24.41 -8.75
CA GLY A 727 21.57 -24.61 -7.34
C GLY A 727 22.20 -23.61 -6.37
N LYS A 728 22.89 -22.56 -6.85
CA LYS A 728 23.48 -21.50 -6.02
C LYS A 728 22.40 -20.64 -5.38
N LYS A 729 22.69 -20.14 -4.17
CA LYS A 729 21.79 -19.24 -3.44
C LYS A 729 22.18 -17.77 -3.57
N VAL A 730 21.16 -16.93 -3.56
CA VAL A 730 21.27 -15.50 -3.21
C VAL A 730 20.65 -15.36 -1.84
N TYR A 731 21.43 -14.89 -0.87
CA TYR A 731 20.97 -14.69 0.51
C TYR A 731 20.50 -13.26 0.67
N TYR A 732 19.34 -13.08 1.31
CA TYR A 732 18.77 -11.78 1.66
C TYR A 732 19.04 -11.52 3.14
N VAL A 733 19.85 -10.52 3.45
CA VAL A 733 20.23 -10.14 4.81
C VAL A 733 20.00 -8.64 4.99
N GLY A 734 18.84 -8.28 5.53
CA GLY A 734 18.41 -6.89 5.61
C GLY A 734 18.34 -6.26 4.20
N PRO A 735 18.97 -5.10 3.96
CA PRO A 735 18.98 -4.46 2.64
C PRO A 735 19.99 -5.09 1.66
N VAL A 736 20.70 -6.15 2.04
CA VAL A 736 21.85 -6.68 1.28
C VAL A 736 21.52 -8.02 0.67
N GLU A 737 21.86 -8.17 -0.60
CA GLU A 737 21.93 -9.46 -1.30
C GLU A 737 23.38 -9.95 -1.31
N ILE A 738 23.59 -11.20 -0.91
CA ILE A 738 24.90 -11.82 -0.80
C ILE A 738 24.96 -13.06 -1.70
N ASN A 739 26.04 -13.20 -2.46
CA ASN A 739 26.29 -14.37 -3.30
C ASN A 739 26.67 -15.60 -2.46
N ASP A 740 26.28 -16.78 -2.94
CA ASP A 740 26.76 -18.05 -2.39
C ASP A 740 28.29 -18.21 -2.51
N GLY A 741 28.87 -18.99 -1.61
CA GLY A 741 30.30 -19.28 -1.58
C GLY A 741 31.11 -18.25 -0.80
N ASP A 742 31.73 -17.28 -1.48
CA ASP A 742 32.69 -16.34 -0.87
C ASP A 742 32.05 -15.24 0.00
N GLY A 743 30.72 -15.15 -0.01
CA GLY A 743 29.95 -14.16 0.74
C GLY A 743 30.10 -12.75 0.20
N GLY A 744 30.50 -12.58 -1.07
CA GLY A 744 30.61 -11.27 -1.71
C GLY A 744 29.25 -10.56 -1.78
N ILE A 745 29.26 -9.24 -1.55
CA ILE A 745 28.09 -8.38 -1.75
C ILE A 745 27.71 -8.47 -3.23
N ARG A 746 26.48 -8.93 -3.50
CA ARG A 746 25.89 -8.88 -4.84
C ARG A 746 25.31 -7.50 -5.09
N ARG A 747 24.57 -7.00 -4.11
CA ARG A 747 23.82 -5.75 -4.19
C ARG A 747 23.43 -5.25 -2.81
N ILE A 748 23.31 -3.92 -2.67
CA ILE A 748 22.69 -3.27 -1.51
C ILE A 748 21.51 -2.45 -2.03
N GLY A 749 20.31 -2.71 -1.55
CA GLY A 749 19.13 -1.89 -1.84
C GLY A 749 19.18 -0.55 -1.11
N THR A 750 18.78 0.52 -1.79
CA THR A 750 18.61 1.86 -1.20
C THR A 750 17.20 2.37 -1.46
N GLU A 751 16.80 3.42 -0.76
CA GLU A 751 15.49 4.07 -0.90
C GLU A 751 15.23 4.51 -2.36
N GLU A 752 16.29 4.96 -3.05
CA GLU A 752 16.22 5.48 -4.42
C GLU A 752 16.94 4.63 -5.47
N GLY A 753 17.24 3.38 -5.17
CA GLY A 753 17.78 2.44 -6.14
C GLY A 753 18.63 1.35 -5.50
N HIS A 754 19.89 1.25 -5.91
CA HIS A 754 20.80 0.24 -5.38
C HIS A 754 22.27 0.58 -5.56
N VAL A 755 23.11 -0.17 -4.87
CA VAL A 755 24.56 -0.08 -4.92
C VAL A 755 25.13 -1.44 -5.27
N MET A 756 26.14 -1.47 -6.15
CA MET A 756 26.87 -2.68 -6.53
C MET A 756 28.38 -2.47 -6.41
N PRO A 757 29.18 -3.52 -6.15
CA PRO A 757 30.63 -3.43 -6.27
C PRO A 757 31.04 -3.08 -7.71
N ARG A 758 32.08 -2.27 -7.86
CA ARG A 758 32.69 -1.95 -9.16
C ARG A 758 33.50 -3.15 -9.68
N ASP A 759 33.20 -3.60 -10.89
CA ASP A 759 33.95 -4.67 -11.54
C ASP A 759 35.42 -4.26 -11.76
N GLY A 760 36.35 -5.17 -11.43
CA GLY A 760 37.78 -4.99 -11.68
C GLY A 760 38.50 -4.00 -10.75
N TRP A 761 37.97 -3.69 -9.57
CA TRP A 761 38.60 -2.75 -8.64
C TRP A 761 40.05 -3.09 -8.29
N TYR A 762 40.94 -2.09 -8.40
CA TYR A 762 42.35 -2.17 -8.04
C TYR A 762 42.63 -1.39 -6.74
N GLU A 763 43.31 -2.02 -5.77
CA GLU A 763 43.76 -1.34 -4.55
C GLU A 763 44.62 -0.12 -4.89
N GLY A 764 44.19 1.08 -4.46
CA GLY A 764 44.88 2.35 -4.72
C GLY A 764 44.23 3.27 -5.76
N SER A 765 43.07 2.90 -6.33
CA SER A 765 42.30 3.81 -7.18
C SER A 765 41.71 4.98 -6.38
N SER A 766 41.49 6.12 -7.04
CA SER A 766 40.78 7.27 -6.46
C SER A 766 39.26 7.21 -6.63
N GLU A 767 38.77 6.15 -7.30
CA GLU A 767 37.35 5.90 -7.55
C GLU A 767 36.73 5.09 -6.41
N SER A 768 35.41 5.27 -6.21
CA SER A 768 34.65 4.48 -5.23
C SER A 768 34.69 2.99 -5.57
N LYS A 769 34.83 2.13 -4.56
CA LYS A 769 34.73 0.67 -4.71
C LYS A 769 33.33 0.25 -5.15
N TYR A 770 32.33 1.09 -4.87
CA TYR A 770 30.94 0.85 -5.21
C TYR A 770 30.41 1.87 -6.21
N VAL A 771 29.48 1.43 -7.05
CA VAL A 771 28.72 2.26 -8.00
C VAL A 771 27.30 2.39 -7.47
N TYR A 772 26.78 3.61 -7.45
CA TYR A 772 25.39 3.87 -7.07
C TYR A 772 24.54 3.97 -8.32
N TYR A 773 23.40 3.29 -8.29
CA TYR A 773 22.40 3.31 -9.33
C TYR A 773 21.10 3.88 -8.77
N TYR A 774 20.63 4.96 -9.37
CA TYR A 774 19.39 5.64 -9.02
C TYR A 774 18.24 5.21 -9.92
N THR A 775 17.04 5.15 -9.36
CA THR A 775 15.82 4.71 -10.05
C THR A 775 14.87 5.88 -10.23
N VAL A 776 14.42 6.08 -11.46
CA VAL A 776 13.36 7.05 -11.80
C VAL A 776 12.04 6.31 -11.79
N LYS A 777 11.11 6.76 -10.95
CA LYS A 777 9.85 6.08 -10.69
C LYS A 777 8.67 6.91 -11.23
N ASP A 778 7.61 6.24 -11.67
CA ASP A 778 6.32 6.90 -11.94
C ASP A 778 5.45 7.06 -10.68
N HIS A 779 4.20 7.49 -10.85
CA HIS A 779 3.30 7.78 -9.74
C HIS A 779 2.90 6.57 -8.90
N LEU A 780 3.09 5.34 -9.41
CA LEU A 780 2.86 4.10 -8.69
C LEU A 780 4.17 3.48 -8.16
N GLY A 781 5.29 4.21 -8.26
CA GLY A 781 6.60 3.69 -7.90
C GLY A 781 7.18 2.70 -8.92
N ASN A 782 6.63 2.59 -10.14
CA ASN A 782 7.18 1.70 -11.16
C ASN A 782 8.53 2.26 -11.65
N VAL A 783 9.57 1.43 -11.70
CA VAL A 783 10.87 1.85 -12.20
C VAL A 783 10.82 2.02 -13.72
N ARG A 784 11.03 3.25 -14.19
CA ARG A 784 11.04 3.62 -15.62
C ARG A 784 12.45 3.73 -16.18
N LEU A 785 13.37 4.28 -15.38
CA LEU A 785 14.80 4.34 -15.71
C LEU A 785 15.66 3.90 -14.55
N VAL A 786 16.85 3.41 -14.88
CA VAL A 786 17.98 3.27 -13.97
C VAL A 786 19.15 4.05 -14.53
N ILE A 787 19.72 4.94 -13.72
CA ILE A 787 20.89 5.76 -14.06
C ILE A 787 22.00 5.53 -13.04
N ASP A 788 23.26 5.65 -13.43
CA ASP A 788 24.38 5.59 -12.48
C ASP A 788 24.70 6.94 -11.85
N ASP A 789 25.64 6.94 -10.89
CA ASP A 789 26.17 8.12 -10.23
C ASP A 789 27.35 8.78 -10.97
N ASP A 790 27.54 8.48 -12.26
CA ASP A 790 28.53 9.13 -13.12
C ASP A 790 28.16 10.59 -13.39
N ASP A 791 29.17 11.42 -13.70
CA ASP A 791 28.95 12.83 -14.06
C ASP A 791 28.01 12.99 -15.28
N ASN A 792 27.93 11.98 -16.16
CA ASN A 792 27.02 11.96 -17.31
C ASN A 792 25.68 11.27 -17.03
N ALA A 793 25.49 10.66 -15.85
CA ALA A 793 24.27 9.95 -15.47
C ALA A 793 23.85 8.92 -16.53
N ASN A 794 24.70 7.92 -16.79
CA ASN A 794 24.47 6.97 -17.87
C ASN A 794 23.20 6.16 -17.62
N VAL A 795 22.40 5.95 -18.66
CA VAL A 795 21.18 5.11 -18.58
C VAL A 795 21.55 3.64 -18.72
N TRP A 796 21.30 2.86 -17.67
CA TRP A 796 21.55 1.41 -17.62
C TRP A 796 20.32 0.58 -17.93
N GLN A 797 19.14 1.14 -17.70
CA GLN A 797 17.87 0.47 -17.94
C GLN A 797 16.77 1.45 -18.31
N LYS A 798 15.92 1.06 -19.26
CA LYS A 798 14.67 1.75 -19.58
C LYS A 798 13.55 0.73 -19.76
N ILE A 799 12.42 0.95 -19.09
CA ILE A 799 11.25 0.07 -19.16
C ILE A 799 9.96 0.89 -19.22
N ASP A 800 9.05 0.44 -20.08
CA ASP A 800 7.68 0.92 -20.16
C ASP A 800 6.72 -0.23 -19.90
N TYR A 801 5.61 0.02 -19.21
CA TYR A 801 4.69 -1.02 -18.76
C TYR A 801 3.32 -0.87 -19.43
N HIS A 802 2.71 -2.01 -19.77
CA HIS A 802 1.26 -2.14 -19.93
C HIS A 802 0.54 -1.87 -18.59
N GLY A 803 -0.77 -1.65 -18.64
CA GLY A 803 -1.58 -1.30 -17.46
C GLY A 803 -1.41 -2.29 -16.32
N PHE A 804 -1.45 -3.60 -16.62
CA PHE A 804 -1.24 -4.68 -15.65
C PHE A 804 0.24 -5.03 -15.36
N GLY A 805 1.19 -4.25 -15.88
CA GLY A 805 2.61 -4.33 -15.50
C GLY A 805 3.50 -5.21 -16.37
N MET A 806 3.01 -5.77 -17.47
CA MET A 806 3.86 -6.45 -18.46
C MET A 806 4.76 -5.42 -19.15
N ASP A 807 6.04 -5.77 -19.37
CA ASP A 807 6.97 -4.92 -20.12
C ASP A 807 6.46 -4.74 -21.55
N ALA A 808 6.20 -3.50 -21.92
CA ALA A 808 5.62 -3.13 -23.21
C ALA A 808 6.67 -2.99 -24.32
N ASN A 809 7.96 -3.15 -23.99
CA ASN A 809 9.07 -3.16 -24.94
C ASN A 809 9.38 -4.57 -25.50
N THR A 810 8.62 -5.60 -25.14
CA THR A 810 8.81 -6.95 -25.70
C THR A 810 8.56 -6.95 -27.21
N GLY A 811 9.58 -7.36 -28.00
CA GLY A 811 9.51 -7.41 -29.47
C GLY A 811 10.51 -6.50 -30.23
N PHE A 812 11.46 -5.85 -29.55
CA PHE A 812 12.57 -5.14 -30.19
C PHE A 812 13.82 -6.04 -30.40
N PRO A 813 14.34 -6.17 -31.63
CA PRO A 813 15.68 -6.71 -31.87
C PRO A 813 16.82 -5.70 -31.60
N SER A 814 16.53 -4.46 -31.23
CA SER A 814 17.53 -3.43 -30.96
C SER A 814 17.04 -2.50 -29.84
N GLY A 815 17.68 -2.55 -28.67
CA GLY A 815 17.57 -1.47 -27.67
C GLY A 815 16.86 -1.74 -26.33
N ILE A 816 16.74 -2.99 -25.85
CA ILE A 816 16.61 -3.17 -24.39
C ILE A 816 17.96 -2.74 -23.80
N LEU A 817 18.05 -1.50 -23.30
CA LEU A 817 19.11 -1.14 -22.38
C LEU A 817 18.86 -1.96 -21.11
N LYS A 818 19.62 -3.03 -20.94
CA LYS A 818 19.71 -3.81 -19.71
C LYS A 818 21.18 -4.14 -19.48
N GLY A 819 21.93 -3.15 -19.02
CA GLY A 819 23.34 -3.31 -18.69
C GLY A 819 23.55 -3.99 -17.32
N PRO A 820 24.80 -4.33 -16.97
CA PRO A 820 25.17 -4.88 -15.67
C PRO A 820 24.56 -4.18 -14.43
N GLY A 821 24.38 -2.85 -14.45
CA GLY A 821 23.74 -2.06 -13.38
C GLY A 821 22.21 -2.03 -13.39
N SER A 822 21.56 -2.96 -14.09
CA SER A 822 20.10 -2.99 -14.18
C SER A 822 19.45 -3.37 -12.86
N ASN A 823 18.28 -2.81 -12.62
CA ASN A 823 17.44 -3.16 -11.51
C ASN A 823 16.50 -4.32 -11.87
N ASP A 824 16.29 -5.23 -10.93
CA ASP A 824 15.29 -6.31 -10.97
C ASP A 824 14.04 -5.99 -10.11
N ARG A 825 14.04 -4.90 -9.35
CA ARG A 825 12.84 -4.34 -8.69
C ARG A 825 12.13 -3.41 -9.67
N LEU A 826 11.10 -3.91 -10.36
CA LEU A 826 10.54 -3.31 -11.57
C LEU A 826 9.19 -2.61 -11.30
N TYR A 827 8.09 -3.26 -11.68
CA TYR A 827 6.72 -2.77 -11.50
C TYR A 827 6.38 -2.73 -10.01
N ASN A 828 5.88 -1.58 -9.55
CA ASN A 828 5.65 -1.19 -8.15
C ASN A 828 6.86 -1.39 -7.22
N GLY A 829 8.07 -1.34 -7.79
CA GLY A 829 9.31 -1.60 -7.06
C GLY A 829 9.46 -3.05 -6.57
N LYS A 830 8.71 -4.00 -7.14
CA LYS A 830 8.74 -5.42 -6.75
C LYS A 830 9.80 -6.20 -7.49
N GLU A 831 10.45 -7.11 -6.78
CA GLU A 831 11.49 -8.00 -7.32
C GLU A 831 10.87 -8.91 -8.39
N SER A 832 11.42 -8.86 -9.60
CA SER A 832 11.15 -9.82 -10.66
C SER A 832 12.06 -11.03 -10.48
N ASP A 833 11.45 -12.19 -10.27
CA ASP A 833 12.16 -13.47 -10.21
C ASP A 833 12.89 -13.73 -11.53
N SER A 834 14.18 -14.07 -11.46
CA SER A 834 15.04 -14.13 -12.64
C SER A 834 14.74 -15.30 -13.58
N GLU A 835 14.01 -16.31 -13.10
CA GLU A 835 13.75 -17.56 -13.83
C GLU A 835 12.31 -17.60 -14.36
N THR A 836 11.34 -17.13 -13.56
CA THR A 836 9.90 -17.11 -13.90
C THR A 836 9.43 -15.75 -14.39
N SER A 837 10.14 -14.65 -14.10
CA SER A 837 9.68 -13.26 -14.30
C SER A 837 8.40 -12.91 -13.54
N TRP A 838 8.02 -13.69 -12.51
CA TRP A 838 6.97 -13.31 -11.58
C TRP A 838 7.46 -12.23 -10.62
N LEU A 839 6.57 -11.34 -10.23
CA LEU A 839 6.87 -10.25 -9.30
C LEU A 839 6.57 -10.69 -7.87
N ASP A 840 7.57 -10.58 -7.01
CA ASP A 840 7.48 -10.92 -5.58
C ASP A 840 6.92 -9.74 -4.80
N TYR A 841 5.69 -9.89 -4.33
CA TYR A 841 5.05 -8.91 -3.46
C TYR A 841 5.15 -9.26 -1.98
N GLY A 842 5.81 -10.38 -1.62
CA GLY A 842 5.93 -10.86 -0.24
C GLY A 842 4.87 -11.90 0.10
N ALA A 843 3.59 -11.53 0.22
CA ALA A 843 2.54 -12.49 0.56
C ALA A 843 2.13 -13.39 -0.60
N ARG A 844 2.33 -12.92 -1.84
CA ARG A 844 1.99 -13.61 -3.08
C ARG A 844 2.98 -13.23 -4.19
N GLN A 845 3.05 -14.10 -5.19
CA GLN A 845 3.77 -13.86 -6.45
C GLN A 845 2.76 -13.45 -7.53
N TYR A 846 3.07 -12.40 -8.28
CA TYR A 846 2.20 -11.83 -9.31
C TYR A 846 2.70 -12.18 -10.71
N ASP A 847 1.79 -12.66 -11.58
CA ASP A 847 2.09 -12.81 -13.00
C ASP A 847 1.48 -11.64 -13.78
N ASN A 848 2.33 -10.71 -14.18
CA ASN A 848 1.94 -9.52 -14.96
C ASN A 848 1.50 -9.85 -16.39
N THR A 849 1.81 -11.05 -16.91
CA THR A 849 1.31 -11.51 -18.22
C THR A 849 -0.15 -11.97 -18.10
N LEU A 850 -0.54 -12.55 -16.95
CA LEU A 850 -1.93 -12.89 -16.63
C LEU A 850 -2.78 -11.67 -16.25
N GLY A 851 -2.15 -10.63 -15.69
CA GLY A 851 -2.86 -9.51 -15.07
C GLY A 851 -3.58 -9.86 -13.77
N ARG A 852 -3.20 -10.97 -13.11
CA ARG A 852 -3.87 -11.48 -11.89
C ARG A 852 -2.96 -12.36 -11.04
N TRP A 853 -3.38 -12.58 -9.79
CA TRP A 853 -2.75 -13.56 -8.90
C TRP A 853 -3.18 -14.99 -9.24
N PHE A 854 -2.37 -15.94 -8.80
CA PHE A 854 -2.63 -17.37 -8.87
C PHE A 854 -2.70 -18.04 -7.48
N VAL A 855 -2.77 -17.22 -6.43
CA VAL A 855 -2.96 -17.59 -5.02
C VAL A 855 -4.11 -16.75 -4.44
N VAL A 856 -4.95 -17.38 -3.61
CA VAL A 856 -6.07 -16.72 -2.91
C VAL A 856 -5.54 -15.60 -2.01
N ASP A 857 -6.16 -14.43 -2.09
CA ASP A 857 -5.88 -13.31 -1.19
C ASP A 857 -6.21 -13.67 0.27
N ARG A 858 -5.26 -13.44 1.19
CA ARG A 858 -5.49 -13.66 2.64
C ARG A 858 -6.57 -12.72 3.21
N PHE A 859 -6.84 -11.60 2.56
CA PHE A 859 -7.89 -10.63 2.89
C PHE A 859 -9.06 -10.65 1.89
N ALA A 860 -9.24 -11.72 1.10
CA ALA A 860 -10.35 -11.86 0.14
C ALA A 860 -11.73 -11.52 0.74
N GLU A 861 -11.96 -11.82 2.00
CA GLU A 861 -13.21 -11.55 2.73
C GLU A 861 -13.56 -10.05 2.84
N LYS A 862 -12.57 -9.16 2.74
CA LYS A 862 -12.78 -7.71 2.72
C LYS A 862 -13.22 -7.19 1.35
N TYR A 863 -12.97 -7.98 0.32
CA TYR A 863 -13.23 -7.68 -1.09
C TYR A 863 -14.22 -8.69 -1.64
N SER A 864 -15.24 -9.03 -0.85
CA SER A 864 -16.11 -10.16 -1.14
C SER A 864 -16.87 -10.02 -2.45
N SER A 865 -17.05 -8.80 -2.99
CA SER A 865 -17.66 -8.65 -4.33
C SER A 865 -16.69 -8.93 -5.49
N LEU A 866 -15.40 -9.03 -5.18
CA LEU A 866 -14.34 -9.15 -6.13
C LEU A 866 -13.74 -10.57 -6.09
N SER A 867 -13.07 -10.94 -7.18
CA SER A 867 -12.35 -12.21 -7.24
C SER A 867 -11.21 -12.22 -6.22
N ALA A 868 -11.07 -13.33 -5.49
CA ALA A 868 -9.96 -13.55 -4.56
C ALA A 868 -8.58 -13.63 -5.23
N TYR A 869 -8.52 -13.53 -6.57
CA TYR A 869 -7.31 -13.59 -7.38
C TYR A 869 -7.05 -12.30 -8.18
N GLN A 870 -7.89 -11.26 -8.06
CA GLN A 870 -7.72 -10.03 -8.85
C GLN A 870 -6.47 -9.23 -8.44
N TYR A 871 -5.89 -8.50 -9.38
CA TYR A 871 -4.86 -7.52 -9.07
C TYR A 871 -5.45 -6.11 -8.95
N ALA A 872 -5.11 -5.38 -7.89
CA ALA A 872 -5.37 -3.93 -7.73
C ALA A 872 -6.84 -3.49 -8.00
N ALA A 873 -7.82 -4.32 -7.62
CA ALA A 873 -9.25 -4.11 -7.93
C ALA A 873 -9.55 -3.94 -9.44
N ASN A 874 -8.71 -4.49 -10.31
CA ASN A 874 -8.70 -4.29 -11.76
C ASN A 874 -8.52 -2.82 -12.19
N ASN A 875 -7.93 -1.97 -11.33
CA ASN A 875 -7.55 -0.59 -11.66
C ASN A 875 -6.05 -0.37 -11.37
N PRO A 876 -5.16 -1.03 -12.11
CA PRO A 876 -3.72 -1.00 -11.86
C PRO A 876 -3.05 0.35 -12.23
N VAL A 877 -3.83 1.32 -12.72
CA VAL A 877 -3.37 2.68 -13.03
C VAL A 877 -3.46 3.59 -11.80
N SER A 878 -4.39 3.30 -10.88
CA SER A 878 -4.64 4.13 -9.68
C SER A 878 -4.32 3.40 -8.37
N ASN A 879 -4.24 2.07 -8.43
CA ASN A 879 -4.11 1.19 -7.26
C ASN A 879 -2.88 0.30 -7.36
N ILE A 880 -2.34 -0.09 -6.20
CA ILE A 880 -1.24 -1.04 -6.04
C ILE A 880 -1.66 -2.06 -4.99
N ASP A 881 -1.24 -3.32 -5.10
CA ASP A 881 -1.23 -4.21 -3.93
C ASP A 881 0.14 -4.08 -3.25
N ILE A 882 0.23 -3.60 -2.01
CA ILE A 882 1.55 -3.27 -1.44
C ILE A 882 2.34 -4.53 -1.13
N ASN A 883 1.71 -5.51 -0.48
CA ASN A 883 2.40 -6.69 0.03
C ASN A 883 1.84 -7.98 -0.57
N GLY A 884 1.06 -7.90 -1.64
CA GLY A 884 0.37 -9.05 -2.21
C GLY A 884 -0.73 -9.53 -1.27
N ASP A 885 -1.26 -8.67 -0.40
CA ASP A 885 -2.35 -8.97 0.52
C ASP A 885 -3.29 -7.79 0.75
N SER A 886 -2.94 -6.58 0.32
CA SER A 886 -3.64 -5.37 0.71
C SER A 886 -3.57 -4.33 -0.41
N ILE A 887 -4.75 -3.94 -0.89
CA ILE A 887 -4.87 -2.92 -1.94
C ILE A 887 -4.66 -1.55 -1.30
N GLN A 888 -3.66 -0.84 -1.79
CA GLN A 888 -3.46 0.57 -1.60
C GLN A 888 -4.12 1.33 -2.73
N VAL A 889 -4.84 2.37 -2.34
CA VAL A 889 -5.58 3.21 -3.24
C VAL A 889 -4.99 4.61 -3.11
N SER A 890 -4.41 5.13 -4.19
CA SER A 890 -3.77 6.46 -4.17
C SER A 890 -4.82 7.53 -4.40
N GLY A 891 -5.17 8.29 -3.36
CA GLY A 891 -6.11 9.42 -3.44
C GLY A 891 -5.54 10.64 -2.72
N ASN A 892 -5.71 11.85 -3.28
CA ASN A 892 -5.22 13.09 -2.66
C ASN A 892 -3.70 13.19 -2.42
N GLY A 893 -2.88 12.40 -3.12
CA GLY A 893 -1.44 12.30 -2.82
C GLY A 893 -1.14 11.62 -1.48
N VAL A 894 -2.16 11.04 -0.84
CA VAL A 894 -2.04 10.25 0.39
C VAL A 894 -2.26 8.78 0.04
N SER A 895 -1.28 7.98 0.42
CA SER A 895 -1.35 6.53 0.36
C SER A 895 -1.94 6.01 1.66
N TYR A 896 -3.05 5.27 1.56
CA TYR A 896 -3.64 4.60 2.70
C TYR A 896 -3.35 3.10 2.65
N ASN A 897 -2.71 2.60 3.69
CA ASN A 897 -2.25 1.22 3.81
C ASN A 897 -3.17 0.48 4.77
N TYR A 898 -3.71 -0.68 4.40
CA TYR A 898 -4.43 -1.50 5.36
C TYR A 898 -3.46 -2.42 6.10
N GLY A 899 -3.42 -2.36 7.43
CA GLY A 899 -2.57 -3.24 8.21
C GLY A 899 -2.73 -3.10 9.71
N PHE A 900 -1.90 -3.83 10.46
CA PHE A 900 -1.82 -3.75 11.91
C PHE A 900 -0.93 -2.56 12.30
N THR A 901 -1.44 -1.65 13.12
CA THR A 901 -0.72 -0.44 13.50
C THR A 901 0.32 -0.69 14.58
N GLN A 902 1.37 0.14 14.61
CA GLN A 902 2.33 0.17 15.74
C GLN A 902 1.65 0.55 17.08
N LYS A 903 0.44 1.11 17.04
CA LYS A 903 -0.38 1.48 18.21
C LYS A 903 -1.41 0.42 18.60
N GLY A 904 -1.40 -0.74 17.93
CA GLY A 904 -2.32 -1.86 18.19
C GLY A 904 -3.67 -1.69 17.50
N GLY A 905 -4.02 -2.61 16.59
CA GLY A 905 -5.30 -2.66 15.89
C GLY A 905 -5.14 -2.67 14.37
N TYR A 906 -6.11 -3.26 13.66
CA TYR A 906 -6.14 -3.27 12.20
C TYR A 906 -6.93 -2.08 11.66
N GLY A 907 -6.36 -1.35 10.70
CA GLY A 907 -7.04 -0.22 10.05
C GLY A 907 -6.32 0.22 8.79
N PHE A 908 -6.98 1.08 8.00
CA PHE A 908 -6.27 1.87 7.01
C PHE A 908 -5.46 2.94 7.75
N TYR A 909 -4.21 3.16 7.38
CA TYR A 909 -3.39 4.23 7.92
C TYR A 909 -2.69 4.99 6.81
N ASP A 910 -2.56 6.29 6.99
CA ASP A 910 -1.74 7.12 6.08
C ASP A 910 -0.25 6.77 6.20
N ASN A 911 0.58 7.36 5.35
CA ASN A 911 2.04 7.20 5.40
C ASN A 911 2.67 7.69 6.71
N GLN A 912 1.92 8.39 7.55
CA GLN A 912 2.34 8.90 8.87
C GLN A 912 1.85 8.00 10.01
N GLY A 913 1.19 6.87 9.71
CA GLY A 913 0.72 5.90 10.70
C GLY A 913 -0.53 6.33 11.46
N ASN A 914 -1.25 7.35 11.00
CA ASN A 914 -2.53 7.75 11.58
C ASN A 914 -3.63 6.80 11.10
N ILE A 915 -4.43 6.31 12.04
CA ILE A 915 -5.60 5.49 11.71
C ILE A 915 -6.60 6.36 10.96
N TYR A 916 -6.96 5.89 9.78
CA TYR A 916 -8.02 6.42 8.95
C TYR A 916 -9.36 6.40 9.71
N SER A 917 -10.00 7.57 9.86
CA SER A 917 -11.21 7.75 10.67
C SER A 917 -12.52 7.37 9.98
N GLY A 918 -12.49 6.98 8.69
CA GLY A 918 -13.66 6.47 7.98
C GLY A 918 -14.37 7.46 7.03
N ASP A 919 -13.95 8.72 6.97
CA ASP A 919 -14.71 9.79 6.29
C ASP A 919 -14.25 10.15 4.87
N ASP A 920 -13.12 9.62 4.39
CA ASP A 920 -12.57 9.86 3.04
C ASP A 920 -13.18 8.92 1.98
N LYS A 921 -13.77 9.51 0.95
CA LYS A 921 -14.76 8.83 0.07
C LYS A 921 -14.13 7.85 -0.92
N PHE A 922 -12.81 7.84 -1.05
CA PHE A 922 -12.09 7.00 -1.99
C PHE A 922 -11.86 5.57 -1.46
N ILE A 923 -11.62 5.39 -0.16
CA ILE A 923 -11.49 4.04 0.46
C ILE A 923 -12.88 3.39 0.61
N ASN A 924 -13.90 4.18 0.91
CA ASN A 924 -15.31 3.78 0.86
C ASN A 924 -15.80 3.46 -0.57
N LYS A 925 -14.96 3.54 -1.60
CA LYS A 925 -15.28 3.07 -2.96
C LYS A 925 -14.88 1.61 -3.17
N TYR A 926 -13.87 1.12 -2.45
CA TYR A 926 -13.31 -0.24 -2.59
C TYR A 926 -13.61 -1.16 -1.39
N GLN A 927 -13.91 -0.62 -0.20
CA GLN A 927 -14.63 -1.35 0.86
C GLN A 927 -16.09 -1.63 0.49
N VAL A 928 -16.53 -1.07 -0.63
CA VAL A 928 -17.90 -1.01 -1.13
C VAL A 928 -18.01 -1.63 -2.53
N LEU A 929 -16.88 -2.09 -3.07
CA LEU A 929 -16.86 -3.20 -3.99
C LEU A 929 -16.85 -4.47 -3.14
#